data_AF-A0A7W2EAM8-F1
#
_entry.id   AF-A0A7W2EAM8-F1
#
_cell.length_a   1.000
_cell.length_b   1.000
_cell.length_c   1.000
_cell.angle_alpha   90.00
_cell.angle_beta   90.00
_cell.angle_gamma   90.00
#
_symmetry.space_group_name_H-M   'P 1'
#
loop_
_entity.id
_entity.type
_entity.pdbx_description
1 polymer ?
#
loop_
_entity_poly.entity_id
_entity_poly.type
_entity_poly.pdbx_seq_one_letter_code
_entity_poly.pdbx_strand_id
1 'polypeptide(L)'
;MRKVILSVPMMAVALVLCLLSLLFGWYQHSYVPFYSTDRREVEDFLVYYRGAKAFWDSPNVYESLINTGAAGDLPYSYPPSSLLFFTPLTLFGETVGLMVFSLVSLAALWWVITLTLRKCRIEDAGKWALVALPLAFWVDPVHNTFHHGQVNIVLMALVLTDLWWDSPKRKYLPVGVLTGIAAAVKMTPALFGLYFIFTRNWKALAAAFLTGVMSLGVAGALKPEALAYYFTTQIGQMSGVLGLNRSHNQSARGLVARYVPEAAQTYFTAIMFAGIIALALLALRRLLAARANEAAVLCVALLSLLVAPITWQHHYVWVVPLCIIMAVGGIRNANPWPPFLVAVYLTISTIFIPHKQIMNPMSTTPDAYTVRDLAQSSLVVWAILVVFVMWVQARGFVLVDRQKPLRFTQFVAFPPLVAYAVLCTFATAWWRKMESPMLSAYEGIFHPLEHLQMLRGAGDGFFAEPDIYSVAFSYPDGRQDYFLHPPVTMLFGRLLGAGEMGTWEALHTIAGTLAVWWIIYLLFRRFRWPSPVACATVLLPAVLWLDPVRFNFYYGELAIFAVAFVATDLWWTRPGEWQRWVPKGLLTGIAAAFTLRPTVFALYFLFRKDYRALGWMGGAFASLTALGAVARPGMTAAYFTDYLWHIGERYDLSQAQNLTLFGAAQRFTGADGASALWVLAVLVVGGALIYAARVFIQRGEAPMGAVSLALAALTVSSWAPPYAWAWMLPGVFIIGEFAWRRRDVAALLTMLTYLGLSTVFVPHSQFKNMDTIAGRDRVLGDWVMSSVVWWTLLAAAVFAAWALTQRREDDGYRRPHAIPRSSHPASPRHEEVDAVQP
;
A
#
# COMPACT_ATOMS: atom_id res chain seq x y z
N MET A 1 17.01 29.11 -12.51
CA MET A 1 16.00 28.81 -13.55
C MET A 1 15.96 27.34 -14.00
N ARG A 2 17.07 26.64 -14.26
CA ARG A 2 17.09 25.20 -14.65
C ARG A 2 16.43 24.20 -13.67
N LYS A 3 16.36 24.49 -12.35
CA LYS A 3 15.68 23.63 -11.35
C LYS A 3 14.14 23.74 -11.34
N VAL A 4 13.57 24.80 -11.92
CA VAL A 4 12.11 25.06 -11.91
C VAL A 4 11.43 24.40 -13.11
N ILE A 5 12.13 24.29 -14.24
CA ILE A 5 11.56 23.77 -15.50
C ILE A 5 11.54 22.23 -15.54
N LEU A 6 12.40 21.54 -14.78
CA LEU A 6 12.46 20.06 -14.75
C LEU A 6 11.62 19.40 -13.63
N SER A 7 11.24 20.14 -12.59
CA SER A 7 10.45 19.59 -11.47
C SER A 7 8.94 19.63 -11.73
N VAL A 8 8.45 20.62 -12.46
CA VAL A 8 7.01 20.79 -12.75
C VAL A 8 6.48 19.73 -13.73
N PRO A 9 7.13 19.40 -14.86
CA PRO A 9 6.63 18.39 -15.80
C PRO A 9 6.66 16.99 -15.20
N MET A 10 7.71 16.66 -14.45
CA MET A 10 7.88 15.31 -13.87
C MET A 10 6.95 15.08 -12.68
N MET A 11 6.68 16.12 -11.88
CA MET A 11 5.67 16.07 -10.83
C MET A 11 4.26 16.07 -11.40
N ALA A 12 4.01 16.78 -12.51
CA ALA A 12 2.74 16.70 -13.25
C ALA A 12 2.52 15.32 -13.86
N VAL A 13 3.53 14.71 -14.48
CA VAL A 13 3.44 13.33 -15.00
C VAL A 13 3.21 12.34 -13.87
N ALA A 14 3.92 12.45 -12.75
CA ALA A 14 3.71 11.54 -11.62
C ALA A 14 2.35 11.77 -10.94
N LEU A 15 1.86 13.01 -10.88
CA LEU A 15 0.52 13.33 -10.40
C LEU A 15 -0.56 12.80 -11.36
N VAL A 16 -0.38 12.96 -12.67
CA VAL A 16 -1.30 12.44 -13.70
C VAL A 16 -1.32 10.92 -13.65
N LEU A 17 -0.17 10.26 -13.55
CA LEU A 17 -0.11 8.80 -13.42
C LEU A 17 -0.75 8.35 -12.11
N CYS A 18 -0.55 9.05 -11.00
CA CYS A 18 -1.23 8.71 -9.75
C CYS A 18 -2.74 8.96 -9.85
N LEU A 19 -3.18 10.08 -10.40
CA LEU A 19 -4.60 10.39 -10.62
C LEU A 19 -5.24 9.38 -11.58
N LEU A 20 -4.54 8.97 -12.63
CA LEU A 20 -4.96 7.89 -13.53
C LEU A 20 -5.08 6.58 -12.77
N SER A 21 -4.13 6.24 -11.91
CA SER A 21 -4.20 5.01 -11.10
C SER A 21 -5.26 5.05 -10.01
N LEU A 22 -5.59 6.23 -9.48
CA LEU A 22 -6.75 6.44 -8.62
C LEU A 22 -8.04 6.32 -9.40
N LEU A 23 -8.11 6.87 -10.62
CA LEU A 23 -9.24 6.72 -11.55
C LEU A 23 -9.42 5.27 -11.98
N PHE A 24 -8.33 4.54 -12.24
CA PHE A 24 -8.35 3.12 -12.58
C PHE A 24 -8.65 2.25 -11.37
N GLY A 25 -8.15 2.58 -10.17
CA GLY A 25 -8.49 1.90 -8.92
C GLY A 25 -9.94 2.12 -8.50
N TRP A 26 -10.44 3.35 -8.66
CA TRP A 26 -11.85 3.70 -8.51
C TRP A 26 -12.71 2.95 -9.53
N TYR A 27 -12.33 2.97 -10.81
CA TYR A 27 -13.01 2.19 -11.84
C TYR A 27 -13.01 0.69 -11.51
N GLN A 28 -11.86 0.10 -11.14
CA GLN A 28 -11.76 -1.32 -10.76
C GLN A 28 -12.72 -1.68 -9.64
N HIS A 29 -12.79 -0.89 -8.58
CA HIS A 29 -13.70 -1.17 -7.47
C HIS A 29 -15.17 -1.00 -7.84
N SER A 30 -15.47 -0.12 -8.80
CA SER A 30 -16.82 0.07 -9.33
C SER A 30 -17.19 -0.92 -10.47
N TYR A 31 -16.22 -1.66 -11.06
CA TYR A 31 -16.43 -2.51 -12.25
C TYR A 31 -16.13 -4.01 -12.06
N VAL A 32 -15.80 -4.50 -10.85
CA VAL A 32 -15.76 -5.96 -10.61
C VAL A 32 -17.16 -6.54 -10.93
N PRO A 33 -17.32 -7.43 -11.93
CA PRO A 33 -18.63 -7.85 -12.46
C PRO A 33 -19.56 -8.60 -11.50
N PHE A 34 -19.10 -8.91 -10.28
CA PHE A 34 -19.97 -9.37 -9.18
C PHE A 34 -20.92 -8.28 -8.66
N TYR A 35 -20.76 -7.03 -9.10
CA TYR A 35 -21.67 -5.90 -8.84
C TYR A 35 -22.54 -5.56 -10.06
N SER A 36 -22.96 -6.56 -10.82
CA SER A 36 -23.99 -6.39 -11.86
C SER A 36 -25.35 -6.13 -11.20
N THR A 37 -25.63 -4.86 -10.90
CA THR A 37 -26.96 -4.23 -10.90
C THR A 37 -26.80 -2.76 -10.52
N ASP A 38 -26.75 -1.89 -11.53
CA ASP A 38 -27.35 -0.54 -11.54
C ASP A 38 -27.18 0.43 -10.34
N ARG A 39 -26.18 0.25 -9.48
CA ARG A 39 -25.95 1.12 -8.32
C ARG A 39 -25.05 2.29 -8.69
N ARG A 40 -25.63 3.48 -8.87
CA ARG A 40 -24.87 4.73 -8.76
C ARG A 40 -24.51 4.95 -7.28
N GLU A 41 -23.27 4.66 -6.92
CA GLU A 41 -22.74 4.53 -5.55
C GLU A 41 -22.64 5.84 -4.71
N VAL A 42 -23.22 6.97 -5.15
CA VAL A 42 -23.10 8.32 -4.55
C VAL A 42 -24.35 8.79 -3.79
N GLU A 43 -24.98 7.89 -3.03
CA GLU A 43 -26.26 8.13 -2.36
C GLU A 43 -26.27 9.38 -1.45
N ASP A 44 -25.20 9.61 -0.67
CA ASP A 44 -25.15 10.74 0.26
C ASP A 44 -25.04 12.08 -0.46
N PHE A 45 -24.32 12.14 -1.59
CA PHE A 45 -24.29 13.34 -2.42
C PHE A 45 -25.70 13.69 -2.94
N LEU A 46 -26.47 12.68 -3.36
CA LEU A 46 -27.84 12.90 -3.82
C LEU A 46 -28.74 13.39 -2.68
N VAL A 47 -28.56 12.90 -1.45
CA VAL A 47 -29.24 13.43 -0.26
C VAL A 47 -28.95 14.92 -0.07
N TYR A 48 -27.71 15.37 -0.27
CA TYR A 48 -27.35 16.79 -0.17
C TYR A 48 -27.92 17.62 -1.33
N TYR A 49 -27.73 17.16 -2.57
CA TYR A 49 -28.12 17.89 -3.77
C TYR A 49 -29.64 18.01 -3.90
N ARG A 50 -30.36 16.88 -3.77
CA ARG A 50 -31.82 16.84 -3.86
C ARG A 50 -32.48 17.39 -2.60
N GLY A 51 -31.86 17.19 -1.43
CA GLY A 51 -32.25 17.87 -0.20
C GLY A 51 -32.17 19.39 -0.32
N ALA A 52 -31.16 19.92 -1.02
CA ALA A 52 -31.05 21.37 -1.25
C ALA A 52 -32.15 21.89 -2.18
N LYS A 53 -32.59 21.10 -3.17
CA LYS A 53 -33.78 21.44 -3.97
C LYS A 53 -35.05 21.40 -3.12
N ALA A 54 -35.25 20.30 -2.39
CA ALA A 54 -36.39 20.12 -1.50
C ALA A 54 -36.49 21.20 -0.41
N PHE A 55 -35.37 21.75 0.07
CA PHE A 55 -35.36 22.90 0.98
C PHE A 55 -36.07 24.11 0.40
N TRP A 56 -35.90 24.38 -0.90
CA TRP A 56 -36.53 25.51 -1.56
C TRP A 56 -37.99 25.20 -1.92
N ASP A 57 -38.28 23.95 -2.31
CA ASP A 57 -39.60 23.51 -2.77
C ASP A 57 -40.61 23.22 -1.64
N SER A 58 -40.14 22.86 -0.44
CA SER A 58 -40.96 22.50 0.72
C SER A 58 -40.73 23.42 1.92
N PRO A 59 -41.74 23.68 2.79
CA PRO A 59 -41.54 24.32 4.09
C PRO A 59 -40.64 23.51 5.04
N ASN A 60 -40.69 22.17 4.95
CA ASN A 60 -39.96 21.27 5.84
C ASN A 60 -39.36 20.08 5.07
N VAL A 61 -38.03 20.04 4.95
CA VAL A 61 -37.30 18.98 4.25
C VAL A 61 -37.31 17.64 4.99
N TYR A 62 -37.61 17.63 6.31
CA TYR A 62 -37.54 16.41 7.13
C TYR A 62 -38.81 15.55 7.07
N GLU A 63 -39.91 16.07 6.50
CA GLU A 63 -41.20 15.36 6.41
C GLU A 63 -41.28 14.35 5.26
N SER A 64 -40.36 14.45 4.30
CA SER A 64 -40.28 13.54 3.15
C SER A 64 -38.92 12.90 3.04
N LEU A 65 -38.88 11.67 2.53
CA LEU A 65 -37.62 11.02 2.16
C LEU A 65 -37.07 11.61 0.86
N ILE A 66 -35.75 11.61 0.74
CA ILE A 66 -35.04 12.04 -0.46
C ILE A 66 -34.77 10.83 -1.33
N ASN A 67 -35.33 10.83 -2.53
CA ASN A 67 -35.07 9.79 -3.51
C ASN A 67 -33.60 9.85 -3.95
N THR A 68 -32.88 8.72 -3.87
CA THR A 68 -31.47 8.60 -4.28
C THR A 68 -31.31 7.64 -5.47
N GLY A 69 -32.37 7.40 -6.22
CA GLY A 69 -32.38 6.48 -7.36
C GLY A 69 -32.29 5.02 -6.91
N ALA A 70 -31.32 4.29 -7.42
CA ALA A 70 -31.17 2.84 -7.19
C ALA A 70 -30.87 2.47 -5.71
N ALA A 71 -30.41 3.42 -4.89
CA ALA A 71 -30.21 3.23 -3.45
C ALA A 71 -31.51 3.40 -2.62
N GLY A 72 -32.62 3.79 -3.26
CA GLY A 72 -33.92 4.00 -2.61
C GLY A 72 -34.10 5.40 -2.02
N ASP A 73 -35.04 5.54 -1.08
CA ASP A 73 -35.34 6.82 -0.45
C ASP A 73 -34.68 6.90 0.93
N LEU A 74 -33.96 8.00 1.21
CA LEU A 74 -33.21 8.21 2.44
C LEU A 74 -33.64 9.49 3.18
N PRO A 75 -33.67 9.50 4.52
CA PRO A 75 -34.02 10.68 5.29
C PRO A 75 -32.88 11.71 5.29
N TYR A 76 -33.23 13.00 5.33
CA TYR A 76 -32.25 14.07 5.51
C TYR A 76 -31.84 14.23 6.98
N SER A 77 -30.54 14.15 7.31
CA SER A 77 -30.06 14.02 8.71
C SER A 77 -29.15 15.15 9.19
N TYR A 78 -28.99 16.23 8.44
CA TYR A 78 -28.09 17.34 8.78
C TYR A 78 -28.89 18.58 9.22
N PRO A 79 -28.28 19.56 9.93
CA PRO A 79 -28.96 20.82 10.23
C PRO A 79 -29.44 21.52 8.95
N PRO A 80 -30.55 22.27 8.98
CA PRO A 80 -31.13 22.87 7.76
C PRO A 80 -30.19 23.90 7.13
N SER A 81 -29.30 24.53 7.90
CA SER A 81 -28.27 25.43 7.38
C SER A 81 -27.32 24.77 6.41
N SER A 82 -27.07 23.46 6.51
CA SER A 82 -26.21 22.77 5.55
C SER A 82 -26.76 22.79 4.12
N LEU A 83 -28.09 22.85 3.94
CA LEU A 83 -28.73 22.96 2.63
C LEU A 83 -28.44 24.28 1.92
N LEU A 84 -28.20 25.35 2.67
CA LEU A 84 -27.74 26.63 2.11
C LEU A 84 -26.33 26.50 1.50
N PHE A 85 -25.44 25.71 2.12
CA PHE A 85 -24.10 25.47 1.59
C PHE A 85 -24.09 24.51 0.39
N PHE A 86 -25.07 23.62 0.29
CA PHE A 86 -25.23 22.71 -0.86
C PHE A 86 -26.04 23.32 -2.01
N THR A 87 -26.84 24.37 -1.75
CA THR A 87 -27.66 25.07 -2.76
C THR A 87 -26.85 25.50 -4.00
N PRO A 88 -25.63 26.05 -3.91
CA PRO A 88 -24.86 26.42 -5.11
C PRO A 88 -24.58 25.26 -6.07
N LEU A 89 -24.57 24.01 -5.58
CA LEU A 89 -24.38 22.83 -6.43
C LEU A 89 -25.60 22.57 -7.32
N THR A 90 -26.80 22.99 -6.91
CA THR A 90 -28.05 22.79 -7.66
C THR A 90 -28.18 23.69 -8.88
N LEU A 91 -27.31 24.71 -8.99
CA LEU A 91 -27.14 25.51 -10.21
C LEU A 91 -26.59 24.68 -11.38
N PHE A 92 -26.01 23.52 -11.09
CA PHE A 92 -25.53 22.55 -12.07
C PHE A 92 -26.43 21.31 -12.08
N GLY A 93 -26.39 20.52 -13.16
CA GLY A 93 -26.96 19.17 -13.15
C GLY A 93 -26.22 18.25 -12.17
N GLU A 94 -26.88 17.18 -11.69
CA GLU A 94 -26.34 16.26 -10.65
C GLU A 94 -24.91 15.80 -10.93
N THR A 95 -24.61 15.41 -12.18
CA THR A 95 -23.28 14.95 -12.59
C THR A 95 -22.21 16.04 -12.44
N VAL A 96 -22.49 17.26 -12.90
CA VAL A 96 -21.52 18.36 -12.83
C VAL A 96 -21.39 18.84 -11.38
N GLY A 97 -22.49 18.91 -10.64
CA GLY A 97 -22.48 19.20 -9.21
C GLY A 97 -21.61 18.21 -8.42
N LEU A 98 -21.73 16.91 -8.71
CA LEU A 98 -20.90 15.87 -8.12
C LEU A 98 -19.41 16.08 -8.45
N MET A 99 -19.08 16.32 -9.73
CA MET A 99 -17.68 16.58 -10.14
C MET A 99 -17.08 17.78 -9.39
N VAL A 100 -17.82 18.89 -9.30
CA VAL A 100 -17.38 20.09 -8.55
C VAL A 100 -17.17 19.74 -7.08
N PHE A 101 -18.11 19.03 -6.46
CA PHE A 101 -18.04 18.63 -5.06
C PHE A 101 -16.85 17.69 -4.76
N SER A 102 -16.60 16.73 -5.65
CA SER A 102 -15.44 15.83 -5.56
C SER A 102 -14.13 16.60 -5.72
N LEU A 103 -14.04 17.56 -6.64
CA LEU A 103 -12.84 18.39 -6.82
C LEU A 103 -12.56 19.26 -5.58
N VAL A 104 -13.60 19.85 -4.98
CA VAL A 104 -13.48 20.60 -3.71
C VAL A 104 -12.99 19.68 -2.59
N SER A 105 -13.54 18.47 -2.49
CA SER A 105 -13.12 17.48 -1.49
C SER A 105 -11.67 17.03 -1.69
N LEU A 106 -11.22 16.84 -2.93
CA LEU A 106 -9.83 16.50 -3.26
C LEU A 106 -8.86 17.64 -2.91
N ALA A 107 -9.23 18.89 -3.25
CA ALA A 107 -8.45 20.07 -2.88
C ALA A 107 -8.38 20.25 -1.35
N ALA A 108 -9.48 20.00 -0.64
CA ALA A 108 -9.55 20.02 0.81
C ALA A 108 -8.65 18.95 1.45
N LEU A 109 -8.60 17.73 0.89
CA LEU A 109 -7.70 16.68 1.36
C LEU A 109 -6.22 17.06 1.17
N TRP A 110 -5.85 17.52 -0.03
CA TRP A 110 -4.49 18.02 -0.30
C TRP A 110 -4.11 19.13 0.68
N TRP A 111 -5.04 20.02 0.96
CA TRP A 111 -4.83 21.12 1.90
C TRP A 111 -4.59 20.64 3.32
N VAL A 112 -5.41 19.71 3.83
CA VAL A 112 -5.25 19.12 5.15
C VAL A 112 -3.88 18.44 5.29
N ILE A 113 -3.46 17.67 4.29
CA ILE A 113 -2.14 17.03 4.29
C ILE A 113 -1.05 18.10 4.32
N THR A 114 -1.18 19.16 3.51
CA THR A 114 -0.25 20.30 3.49
C THR A 114 -0.13 20.96 4.87
N LEU A 115 -1.26 21.29 5.51
CA LEU A 115 -1.28 21.88 6.85
C LEU A 115 -0.58 20.97 7.88
N THR A 116 -0.89 19.68 7.82
CA THR A 116 -0.33 18.68 8.74
C THR A 116 1.19 18.58 8.58
N LEU A 117 1.68 18.46 7.34
CA LEU A 117 3.11 18.41 7.04
C LEU A 117 3.84 19.70 7.43
N ARG A 118 3.20 20.87 7.31
CA ARG A 118 3.73 22.14 7.81
C ARG A 118 3.86 22.15 9.33
N LYS A 119 2.86 21.65 10.06
CA LYS A 119 2.97 21.47 11.52
C LYS A 119 4.08 20.49 11.90
N CYS A 120 4.29 19.47 11.08
CA CYS A 120 5.45 18.59 11.18
C CYS A 120 6.79 19.26 10.77
N ARG A 121 6.81 20.53 10.35
CA ARG A 121 8.00 21.26 9.85
C ARG A 121 8.68 20.58 8.65
N ILE A 122 7.88 19.99 7.76
CA ILE A 122 8.37 19.44 6.50
C ILE A 122 8.44 20.58 5.47
N GLU A 123 9.64 20.84 4.95
CA GLU A 123 9.87 21.77 3.83
C GLU A 123 9.10 21.30 2.58
N ASP A 124 8.69 22.22 1.71
CA ASP A 124 7.93 21.90 0.49
C ASP A 124 6.63 21.09 0.77
N ALA A 125 6.01 21.27 1.94
CA ALA A 125 4.84 20.52 2.38
C ALA A 125 3.72 20.38 1.34
N GLY A 126 3.47 21.40 0.50
CA GLY A 126 2.47 21.32 -0.56
C GLY A 126 2.82 20.33 -1.68
N LYS A 127 4.11 20.20 -2.01
CA LYS A 127 4.60 19.20 -2.98
C LYS A 127 4.53 17.80 -2.37
N TRP A 128 4.97 17.64 -1.12
CA TRP A 128 4.83 16.37 -0.43
C TRP A 128 3.37 15.96 -0.19
N ALA A 129 2.46 16.93 -0.04
CA ALA A 129 1.04 16.65 0.01
C ALA A 129 0.50 16.11 -1.32
N LEU A 130 0.98 16.60 -2.47
CA LEU A 130 0.64 16.01 -3.77
C LEU A 130 1.11 14.56 -3.90
N VAL A 131 2.25 14.23 -3.31
CA VAL A 131 2.79 12.86 -3.27
C VAL A 131 1.96 11.96 -2.34
N ALA A 132 1.52 12.49 -1.20
CA ALA A 132 0.75 11.74 -0.21
C ALA A 132 -0.74 11.64 -0.55
N LEU A 133 -1.27 12.52 -1.42
CA LEU A 133 -2.68 12.58 -1.79
C LEU A 133 -3.21 11.24 -2.34
N PRO A 134 -2.50 10.53 -3.24
CA PRO A 134 -2.96 9.24 -3.75
C PRO A 134 -2.97 8.16 -2.66
N LEU A 135 -1.95 8.11 -1.81
CA LEU A 135 -1.95 7.20 -0.66
C LEU A 135 -3.11 7.48 0.28
N ALA A 136 -3.41 8.75 0.54
CA ALA A 136 -4.51 9.15 1.38
C ALA A 136 -5.86 8.76 0.76
N PHE A 137 -5.99 8.75 -0.58
CA PHE A 137 -7.21 8.28 -1.25
C PHE A 137 -7.45 6.78 -1.02
N TRP A 138 -6.40 5.97 -0.98
CA TRP A 138 -6.49 4.52 -0.68
C TRP A 138 -6.79 4.21 0.79
N VAL A 139 -6.78 5.21 1.68
CA VAL A 139 -7.19 5.04 3.08
C VAL A 139 -8.70 4.92 3.15
N ASP A 140 -9.21 3.81 3.70
CA ASP A 140 -10.62 3.40 3.61
C ASP A 140 -11.66 4.51 3.90
N PRO A 141 -11.58 5.29 4.99
CA PRO A 141 -12.49 6.42 5.24
C PRO A 141 -12.51 7.49 4.15
N VAL A 142 -11.36 7.75 3.52
CA VAL A 142 -11.24 8.73 2.44
C VAL A 142 -11.85 8.16 1.17
N HIS A 143 -11.48 6.94 0.79
CA HIS A 143 -12.06 6.22 -0.33
C HIS A 143 -13.60 6.20 -0.23
N ASN A 144 -14.14 5.76 0.91
CA ASN A 144 -15.58 5.74 1.13
C ASN A 144 -16.20 7.14 1.13
N THR A 145 -15.48 8.17 1.55
CA THR A 145 -15.97 9.55 1.45
C THR A 145 -16.22 9.95 0.00
N PHE A 146 -15.31 9.62 -0.92
CA PHE A 146 -15.49 9.88 -2.35
C PHE A 146 -16.57 8.99 -2.96
N HIS A 147 -16.60 7.71 -2.58
CA HIS A 147 -17.56 6.74 -3.05
C HIS A 147 -19.01 7.19 -2.78
N HIS A 148 -19.34 7.53 -1.52
CA HIS A 148 -20.69 7.96 -1.16
C HIS A 148 -20.95 9.45 -1.47
N GLY A 149 -19.91 10.24 -1.74
CA GLY A 149 -20.04 11.69 -1.97
C GLY A 149 -20.28 12.49 -0.69
N GLN A 150 -19.49 12.20 0.35
CA GLN A 150 -19.62 12.71 1.71
C GLN A 150 -18.85 14.03 1.97
N VAL A 151 -19.36 14.87 2.89
CA VAL A 151 -18.81 16.21 3.17
C VAL A 151 -17.65 16.23 4.19
N ASN A 152 -17.33 15.09 4.81
CA ASN A 152 -16.48 15.05 6.02
C ASN A 152 -15.06 15.63 5.80
N ILE A 153 -14.46 15.44 4.61
CA ILE A 153 -13.13 16.00 4.30
C ILE A 153 -13.16 17.52 4.27
N VAL A 154 -14.22 18.11 3.73
CA VAL A 154 -14.40 19.57 3.69
C VAL A 154 -14.54 20.12 5.11
N LEU A 155 -15.34 19.47 5.96
CA LEU A 155 -15.50 19.88 7.36
C LEU A 155 -14.20 19.76 8.15
N MET A 156 -13.45 18.66 7.98
CA MET A 156 -12.12 18.51 8.56
C MET A 156 -11.19 19.62 8.09
N ALA A 157 -11.20 19.96 6.80
CA ALA A 157 -10.37 21.03 6.25
C ALA A 157 -10.73 22.40 6.83
N LEU A 158 -12.01 22.71 7.03
CA LEU A 158 -12.45 23.94 7.69
C LEU A 158 -11.88 24.03 9.11
N VAL A 159 -12.07 22.99 9.93
CA VAL A 159 -11.61 22.96 11.33
C VAL A 159 -10.07 23.01 11.42
N LEU A 160 -9.35 22.23 10.62
CA LEU A 160 -7.89 22.23 10.65
C LEU A 160 -7.30 23.51 10.07
N THR A 161 -7.94 24.13 9.07
CA THR A 161 -7.57 25.50 8.65
C THR A 161 -7.78 26.46 9.81
N ASP A 162 -8.90 26.36 10.52
CA ASP A 162 -9.20 27.22 11.66
C ASP A 162 -8.13 27.11 12.75
N LEU A 163 -7.61 25.92 13.02
CA LEU A 163 -6.68 25.71 14.14
C LEU A 163 -5.20 25.78 13.73
N TRP A 164 -4.86 25.40 12.50
CA TRP A 164 -3.47 25.17 12.08
C TRP A 164 -2.95 26.13 11.02
N TRP A 165 -3.82 26.86 10.32
CA TRP A 165 -3.39 27.85 9.33
C TRP A 165 -2.69 29.04 9.99
N ASP A 166 -1.38 29.09 9.79
CA ASP A 166 -0.50 30.15 10.29
C ASP A 166 -0.05 31.02 9.10
N SER A 167 -0.62 32.21 8.98
CA SER A 167 -0.43 33.12 7.85
C SER A 167 -0.66 34.57 8.28
N PRO A 168 0.06 35.55 7.72
CA PRO A 168 -0.23 36.97 7.97
C PRO A 168 -1.67 37.39 7.65
N LYS A 169 -2.34 36.66 6.74
CA LYS A 169 -3.75 36.88 6.38
C LYS A 169 -4.73 36.45 7.48
N ARG A 170 -4.25 35.77 8.54
CA ARG A 170 -5.09 35.27 9.64
C ARG A 170 -5.80 36.38 10.40
N LYS A 171 -5.28 37.61 10.39
CA LYS A 171 -5.93 38.78 10.99
C LYS A 171 -7.35 39.06 10.46
N TYR A 172 -7.68 38.60 9.25
CA TYR A 172 -9.01 38.78 8.64
C TYR A 172 -9.98 37.62 8.90
N LEU A 173 -9.50 36.50 9.47
CA LEU A 173 -10.31 35.33 9.76
C LEU A 173 -10.01 34.83 11.18
N PRO A 174 -10.72 35.36 12.19
CA PRO A 174 -10.54 34.97 13.57
C PRO A 174 -10.67 33.45 13.76
N VAL A 175 -9.85 32.89 14.64
CA VAL A 175 -9.97 31.48 15.04
C VAL A 175 -11.35 31.25 15.63
N GLY A 176 -12.00 30.16 15.26
CA GLY A 176 -13.34 29.78 15.69
C GLY A 176 -14.39 29.89 14.58
N VAL A 177 -14.23 30.84 13.65
CA VAL A 177 -15.22 31.11 12.60
C VAL A 177 -15.47 29.90 11.70
N LEU A 178 -14.40 29.29 11.18
CA LEU A 178 -14.54 28.14 10.28
C LEU A 178 -15.03 26.89 11.03
N THR A 179 -14.64 26.72 12.30
CA THR A 179 -15.16 25.65 13.16
C THR A 179 -16.66 25.80 13.41
N GLY A 180 -17.14 27.03 13.64
CA GLY A 180 -18.56 27.32 13.80
C GLY A 180 -19.37 27.08 12.53
N ILE A 181 -18.85 27.47 11.36
CA ILE A 181 -19.45 27.12 10.06
C ILE A 181 -19.52 25.60 9.88
N ALA A 182 -18.42 24.88 10.18
CA ALA A 182 -18.41 23.42 10.09
C ALA A 182 -19.45 22.78 11.03
N ALA A 183 -19.62 23.33 12.25
CA ALA A 183 -20.63 22.89 13.21
C ALA A 183 -22.08 23.17 12.75
N ALA A 184 -22.31 24.25 11.99
CA ALA A 184 -23.61 24.54 11.38
C ALA A 184 -23.91 23.65 10.17
N VAL A 185 -22.89 23.10 9.50
CA VAL A 185 -23.10 22.13 8.42
C VAL A 185 -23.38 20.73 8.98
N LYS A 186 -22.70 20.33 10.05
CA LYS A 186 -22.89 19.05 10.75
C LYS A 186 -22.58 19.29 12.21
N MET A 187 -23.40 18.87 13.17
CA MET A 187 -23.18 19.26 14.58
C MET A 187 -21.88 18.70 15.20
N THR A 188 -21.25 17.68 14.61
CA THR A 188 -20.08 16.99 15.16
C THR A 188 -18.89 17.92 15.51
N PRO A 189 -18.48 18.89 14.66
CA PRO A 189 -17.40 19.82 14.97
C PRO A 189 -17.69 20.78 16.13
N ALA A 190 -18.92 20.88 16.65
CA ALA A 190 -19.21 21.69 17.83
C ALA A 190 -18.37 21.26 19.05
N LEU A 191 -17.98 19.98 19.14
CA LEU A 191 -17.10 19.48 20.21
C LEU A 191 -15.70 20.13 20.22
N PHE A 192 -15.25 20.75 19.14
CA PHE A 192 -14.00 21.53 19.14
C PHE A 192 -14.06 22.76 20.05
N GLY A 193 -15.25 23.17 20.50
CA GLY A 193 -15.40 24.10 21.62
C GLY A 193 -14.65 23.65 22.88
N LEU A 194 -14.57 22.33 23.14
CA LEU A 194 -13.76 21.78 24.23
C LEU A 194 -12.28 22.13 24.09
N TYR A 195 -11.74 22.10 22.88
CA TYR A 195 -10.34 22.49 22.65
C TYR A 195 -10.12 23.97 23.04
N PHE A 196 -11.05 24.86 22.68
CA PHE A 196 -10.98 26.28 23.06
C PHE A 196 -11.14 26.51 24.56
N ILE A 197 -12.01 25.74 25.24
CA ILE A 197 -12.16 25.78 26.70
C ILE A 197 -10.84 25.38 27.38
N PHE A 198 -10.25 24.26 26.97
CA PHE A 198 -9.01 23.75 27.57
C PHE A 198 -7.79 24.62 27.28
N THR A 199 -7.76 25.30 26.12
CA THR A 199 -6.74 26.29 25.78
C THR A 199 -7.06 27.69 26.31
N ARG A 200 -8.20 27.88 26.99
CA ARG A 200 -8.74 29.17 27.48
C ARG A 200 -8.88 30.24 26.39
N ASN A 201 -9.08 29.82 25.14
CA ASN A 201 -9.29 30.73 24.02
C ASN A 201 -10.77 31.10 23.89
N TRP A 202 -11.27 31.90 24.84
CA TRP A 202 -12.67 32.31 24.91
C TRP A 202 -13.13 33.10 23.69
N LYS A 203 -12.23 33.87 23.06
CA LYS A 203 -12.52 34.60 21.82
C LYS A 203 -12.84 33.63 20.68
N ALA A 204 -12.05 32.57 20.54
CA ALA A 204 -12.32 31.55 19.53
C ALA A 204 -13.59 30.75 19.82
N LEU A 205 -13.84 30.43 21.09
CA LEU A 205 -15.09 29.78 21.49
C LEU A 205 -16.31 30.64 21.13
N ALA A 206 -16.27 31.94 21.44
CA ALA A 206 -17.32 32.88 21.12
C ALA A 206 -17.52 33.02 19.60
N ALA A 207 -16.43 33.13 18.83
CA ALA A 207 -16.51 33.20 17.37
C ALA A 207 -17.13 31.93 16.76
N ALA A 208 -16.75 30.75 17.25
CA ALA A 208 -17.33 29.48 16.80
C ALA A 208 -18.82 29.37 17.14
N PHE A 209 -19.19 29.75 18.37
CA PHE A 209 -20.59 29.77 18.79
C PHE A 209 -21.42 30.74 17.95
N LEU A 210 -21.00 32.00 17.83
CA LEU A 210 -21.72 33.03 17.08
C LEU A 210 -21.88 32.66 15.61
N THR A 211 -20.83 32.19 14.95
CA THR A 211 -20.91 31.83 13.52
C THR A 211 -21.76 30.59 13.29
N GLY A 212 -21.74 29.62 14.19
CA GLY A 212 -22.65 28.46 14.17
C GLY A 212 -24.11 28.88 14.32
N VAL A 213 -24.42 29.68 15.34
CA VAL A 213 -25.78 30.19 15.60
C VAL A 213 -26.27 31.08 14.47
N MET A 214 -25.44 31.98 13.95
CA MET A 214 -25.83 32.84 12.83
C MET A 214 -26.14 32.03 11.58
N SER A 215 -25.35 31.00 11.27
CA SER A 215 -25.60 30.13 10.11
C SER A 215 -26.91 29.36 10.25
N LEU A 216 -27.20 28.82 11.44
CA LEU A 216 -28.48 28.19 11.75
C LEU A 216 -29.64 29.20 11.70
N GLY A 217 -29.43 30.41 12.21
CA GLY A 217 -30.40 31.49 12.24
C GLY A 217 -30.80 31.96 10.84
N VAL A 218 -29.86 32.04 9.89
CA VAL A 218 -30.17 32.35 8.49
C VAL A 218 -31.08 31.27 7.90
N ALA A 219 -30.81 29.99 8.16
CA ALA A 219 -31.68 28.90 7.68
C ALA A 219 -33.06 28.93 8.35
N GLY A 220 -33.12 29.19 9.66
CA GLY A 220 -34.37 29.34 10.40
C GLY A 220 -35.21 30.54 9.98
N ALA A 221 -34.56 31.65 9.58
CA ALA A 221 -35.26 32.81 9.05
C ALA A 221 -35.92 32.52 7.69
N LEU A 222 -35.34 31.61 6.90
CA LEU A 222 -35.88 31.17 5.61
C LEU A 222 -36.91 30.05 5.74
N LYS A 223 -36.69 29.10 6.65
CA LYS A 223 -37.49 27.89 6.87
C LYS A 223 -37.62 27.59 8.37
N PRO A 224 -38.47 28.33 9.10
CA PRO A 224 -38.61 28.19 10.55
C PRO A 224 -39.14 26.81 10.97
N GLU A 225 -40.02 26.20 10.17
CA GLU A 225 -40.60 24.88 10.42
C GLU A 225 -39.52 23.79 10.40
N ALA A 226 -38.64 23.83 9.39
CA ALA A 226 -37.51 22.89 9.28
C ALA A 226 -36.55 23.03 10.47
N LEU A 227 -36.24 24.25 10.91
CA LEU A 227 -35.37 24.47 12.06
C LEU A 227 -36.00 23.98 13.36
N ALA A 228 -37.28 24.26 13.59
CA ALA A 228 -38.01 23.78 14.75
C ALA A 228 -38.04 22.25 14.79
N TYR A 229 -38.46 21.61 13.68
CA TYR A 229 -38.54 20.16 13.56
C TYR A 229 -37.18 19.48 13.80
N TYR A 230 -36.09 20.08 13.32
CA TYR A 230 -34.75 19.54 13.51
C TYR A 230 -34.41 19.36 15.00
N PHE A 231 -34.67 20.38 15.82
CA PHE A 231 -34.36 20.36 17.25
C PHE A 231 -35.39 19.61 18.10
N THR A 232 -36.68 19.61 17.74
CA THR A 232 -37.73 18.94 18.52
C THR A 232 -37.84 17.46 18.22
N THR A 233 -37.55 17.04 16.99
CA THR A 233 -37.93 15.71 16.49
C THR A 233 -36.76 15.00 15.82
N GLN A 234 -36.12 15.63 14.83
CA GLN A 234 -35.15 14.94 13.98
C GLN A 234 -33.95 14.40 14.76
N ILE A 235 -33.32 15.20 15.62
CA ILE A 235 -32.15 14.79 16.42
C ILE A 235 -32.47 13.55 17.27
N GLY A 236 -33.69 13.46 17.82
CA GLY A 236 -34.11 12.33 18.66
C GLY A 236 -34.35 11.04 17.88
N GLN A 237 -34.89 11.14 16.66
CA GLN A 237 -35.31 9.97 15.86
C GLN A 237 -34.19 9.38 14.98
N MET A 238 -33.11 10.12 14.67
CA MET A 238 -32.03 9.68 13.78
C MET A 238 -31.46 8.28 14.10
N SER A 239 -31.35 7.94 15.38
CA SER A 239 -30.78 6.66 15.82
C SER A 239 -31.66 5.45 15.49
N GLY A 240 -32.98 5.61 15.55
CA GLY A 240 -33.94 4.54 15.27
C GLY A 240 -34.09 4.27 13.77
N VAL A 241 -34.05 5.31 12.94
CA VAL A 241 -34.25 5.20 11.49
C VAL A 241 -33.04 4.61 10.76
N LEU A 242 -31.82 4.89 11.23
CA LEU A 242 -30.58 4.50 10.54
C LEU A 242 -30.00 3.14 10.98
N GLY A 243 -30.53 2.54 12.06
CA GLY A 243 -30.11 1.24 12.59
C GLY A 243 -28.76 1.26 13.32
N LEU A 244 -28.79 1.11 14.65
CA LEU A 244 -27.59 1.26 15.49
C LEU A 244 -26.58 0.10 15.37
N ASN A 245 -27.05 -1.12 15.13
CA ASN A 245 -26.23 -2.34 15.13
C ASN A 245 -25.57 -2.66 13.77
N ARG A 246 -25.65 -1.76 12.78
CA ARG A 246 -25.00 -1.95 11.47
C ARG A 246 -23.48 -2.06 11.64
N SER A 247 -22.87 -2.97 10.89
CA SER A 247 -21.42 -3.22 10.92
C SER A 247 -20.59 -1.97 10.54
N HIS A 248 -21.16 -1.07 9.74
CA HIS A 248 -20.49 0.17 9.33
C HIS A 248 -20.54 1.27 10.40
N ASN A 249 -21.33 1.10 11.47
CA ASN A 249 -21.41 2.04 12.59
C ASN A 249 -20.26 1.81 13.57
N GLN A 250 -19.27 2.69 13.49
CA GLN A 250 -18.04 2.79 14.27
C GLN A 250 -18.14 3.80 15.43
N SER A 251 -19.34 4.07 15.94
CA SER A 251 -19.53 4.80 17.20
C SER A 251 -19.44 3.86 18.41
N ALA A 252 -19.18 4.41 19.60
CA ALA A 252 -19.24 3.62 20.83
C ALA A 252 -20.66 3.11 21.13
N ARG A 253 -21.70 3.86 20.72
CA ARG A 253 -23.09 3.40 20.81
C ARG A 253 -23.36 2.25 19.85
N GLY A 254 -22.83 2.30 18.63
CA GLY A 254 -22.89 1.19 17.68
C GLY A 254 -22.20 -0.07 18.19
N LEU A 255 -21.05 0.09 18.88
CA LEU A 255 -20.37 -1.01 19.56
C LEU A 255 -21.28 -1.66 20.62
N VAL A 256 -21.87 -0.86 21.51
CA VAL A 256 -22.80 -1.36 22.53
C VAL A 256 -24.01 -2.04 21.89
N ALA A 257 -24.61 -1.45 20.86
CA ALA A 257 -25.77 -2.01 20.17
C ALA A 257 -25.50 -3.38 19.51
N ARG A 258 -24.24 -3.71 19.22
CA ARG A 258 -23.84 -4.98 18.60
C ARG A 258 -23.56 -6.09 19.62
N TYR A 259 -23.18 -5.75 20.85
CA TYR A 259 -22.71 -6.73 21.85
C TYR A 259 -23.52 -6.79 23.14
N VAL A 260 -24.38 -5.80 23.36
CA VAL A 260 -25.15 -5.69 24.60
C VAL A 260 -26.63 -5.95 24.29
N PRO A 261 -27.29 -6.85 25.05
CA PRO A 261 -28.73 -7.07 24.93
C PRO A 261 -29.52 -5.76 25.03
N GLU A 262 -30.59 -5.63 24.25
CA GLU A 262 -31.37 -4.39 24.10
C GLU A 262 -31.74 -3.75 25.44
N ALA A 263 -32.22 -4.54 26.39
CA ALA A 263 -32.62 -4.08 27.73
C ALA A 263 -31.49 -3.40 28.54
N ALA A 264 -30.22 -3.69 28.23
CA ALA A 264 -29.07 -3.13 28.92
C ALA A 264 -28.33 -2.04 28.11
N GLN A 265 -28.68 -1.81 26.84
CA GLN A 265 -27.93 -0.92 25.95
C GLN A 265 -27.85 0.52 26.45
N THR A 266 -28.93 1.05 27.05
CA THR A 266 -28.96 2.41 27.59
C THR A 266 -27.90 2.62 28.68
N TYR A 267 -27.83 1.72 29.66
CA TYR A 267 -26.88 1.79 30.76
C TYR A 267 -25.44 1.63 30.28
N PHE A 268 -25.18 0.62 29.43
CA PHE A 268 -23.84 0.39 28.89
C PHE A 268 -23.36 1.52 27.96
N THR A 269 -24.27 2.13 27.19
CA THR A 269 -23.94 3.32 26.38
C THR A 269 -23.53 4.48 27.28
N ALA A 270 -24.28 4.74 28.35
CA ALA A 270 -23.95 5.81 29.30
C ALA A 270 -22.57 5.58 29.97
N ILE A 271 -22.30 4.36 30.44
CA ILE A 271 -21.02 3.98 31.04
C ILE A 271 -19.88 4.13 30.02
N MET A 272 -20.07 3.63 28.80
CA MET A 272 -19.07 3.71 27.73
C MET A 272 -18.75 5.16 27.36
N PHE A 273 -19.78 6.01 27.22
CA PHE A 273 -19.61 7.43 26.94
C PHE A 273 -18.88 8.14 28.08
N ALA A 274 -19.26 7.89 29.34
CA ALA A 274 -18.58 8.47 30.50
C ALA A 274 -17.09 8.08 30.53
N GLY A 275 -16.78 6.80 30.29
CA GLY A 275 -15.41 6.30 30.22
C GLY A 275 -14.58 6.94 29.09
N ILE A 276 -15.14 7.01 27.88
CA ILE A 276 -14.49 7.62 26.72
C ILE A 276 -14.27 9.12 26.93
N ILE A 277 -15.27 9.85 27.45
CA ILE A 277 -15.15 11.27 27.76
C ILE A 277 -14.07 11.47 28.80
N ALA A 278 -14.09 10.72 29.91
CA ALA A 278 -13.06 10.83 30.94
C ALA A 278 -11.66 10.58 30.38
N LEU A 279 -11.48 9.51 29.59
CA LEU A 279 -10.21 9.17 28.95
C LEU A 279 -9.74 10.29 28.01
N ALA A 280 -10.61 10.81 27.15
CA ALA A 280 -10.27 11.89 26.22
C ALA A 280 -9.93 13.20 26.93
N LEU A 281 -10.63 13.55 28.02
CA LEU A 281 -10.30 14.74 28.82
C LEU A 281 -8.95 14.57 29.53
N LEU A 282 -8.63 13.38 30.05
CA LEU A 282 -7.32 13.08 30.63
C LEU A 282 -6.20 13.14 29.57
N ALA A 283 -6.43 12.58 28.38
CA ALA A 283 -5.53 12.66 27.24
C ALA A 283 -5.29 14.13 26.83
N LEU A 284 -6.37 14.89 26.65
CA LEU A 284 -6.33 16.31 26.26
C LEU A 284 -5.51 17.14 27.25
N ARG A 285 -5.73 16.96 28.57
CA ARG A 285 -4.92 17.62 29.62
C ARG A 285 -3.45 17.28 29.49
N ARG A 286 -3.10 16.00 29.34
CA ARG A 286 -1.71 15.53 29.24
C ARG A 286 -1.02 16.03 27.96
N LEU A 287 -1.72 16.00 26.82
CA LEU A 287 -1.20 16.46 25.53
C LEU A 287 -0.91 17.96 25.54
N LEU A 288 -1.85 18.77 26.04
CA LEU A 288 -1.66 20.22 26.16
C LEU A 288 -0.52 20.55 27.14
N ALA A 289 -0.44 19.86 28.28
CA ALA A 289 0.68 20.01 29.22
C ALA A 289 2.04 19.63 28.59
N ALA A 290 2.05 18.63 27.72
CA ALA A 290 3.24 18.22 26.95
C ALA A 290 3.52 19.12 25.74
N ARG A 291 2.67 20.11 25.44
CA ARG A 291 2.71 20.95 24.22
C ARG A 291 2.55 20.17 22.91
N ALA A 292 1.89 19.01 22.95
CA ALA A 292 1.50 18.23 21.78
C ALA A 292 0.14 18.73 21.23
N ASN A 293 0.10 20.00 20.83
CA ASN A 293 -1.15 20.72 20.49
C ASN A 293 -1.89 20.08 19.31
N GLU A 294 -1.18 19.59 18.31
CA GLU A 294 -1.76 18.97 17.12
C GLU A 294 -2.43 17.63 17.47
N ALA A 295 -1.79 16.83 18.31
CA ALA A 295 -2.40 15.61 18.83
C ALA A 295 -3.60 15.90 19.74
N ALA A 296 -3.59 17.01 20.49
CA ALA A 296 -4.73 17.45 21.29
C ALA A 296 -5.97 17.80 20.42
N VAL A 297 -5.77 18.46 19.28
CA VAL A 297 -6.84 18.72 18.29
C VAL A 297 -7.41 17.39 17.77
N LEU A 298 -6.56 16.44 17.40
CA LEU A 298 -6.99 15.14 16.90
C LEU A 298 -7.64 14.26 17.98
N CYS A 299 -7.26 14.43 19.25
CA CYS A 299 -7.93 13.79 20.37
C CYS A 299 -9.40 14.24 20.49
N VAL A 300 -9.69 15.53 20.26
CA VAL A 300 -11.06 16.05 20.23
C VAL A 300 -11.82 15.55 19.00
N ALA A 301 -11.15 15.43 17.85
CA ALA A 301 -11.73 14.81 16.67
C ALA A 301 -12.16 13.36 16.94
N LEU A 302 -11.27 12.52 17.50
CA LEU A 302 -11.59 11.14 17.86
C LEU A 302 -12.72 11.07 18.89
N LEU A 303 -12.71 11.94 19.91
CA LEU A 303 -13.80 12.02 20.88
C LEU A 303 -15.13 12.27 20.18
N SER A 304 -15.20 13.22 19.23
CA SER A 304 -16.42 13.55 18.49
C SER A 304 -16.98 12.39 17.66
N LEU A 305 -16.12 11.51 17.17
CA LEU A 305 -16.52 10.30 16.44
C LEU A 305 -17.00 9.20 17.39
N LEU A 306 -16.34 9.04 18.54
CA LEU A 306 -16.65 7.99 19.50
C LEU A 306 -18.00 8.22 20.20
N VAL A 307 -18.30 9.46 20.57
CA VAL A 307 -19.53 9.81 21.33
C VAL A 307 -20.69 10.27 20.46
N ALA A 308 -20.53 10.29 19.13
CA ALA A 308 -21.64 10.53 18.22
C ALA A 308 -22.65 9.36 18.29
N PRO A 309 -23.96 9.61 18.12
CA PRO A 309 -24.96 8.54 18.12
C PRO A 309 -24.71 7.48 17.04
N ILE A 310 -24.24 7.92 15.87
CA ILE A 310 -23.86 7.09 14.73
C ILE A 310 -22.60 7.68 14.10
N THR A 311 -21.63 6.82 13.84
CA THR A 311 -20.40 7.19 13.13
C THR A 311 -20.14 6.17 12.04
N TRP A 312 -20.30 6.54 10.79
CA TRP A 312 -19.95 5.66 9.67
C TRP A 312 -18.43 5.62 9.46
N GLN A 313 -17.93 4.57 8.80
CA GLN A 313 -16.50 4.42 8.49
C GLN A 313 -15.91 5.65 7.76
N HIS A 314 -16.66 6.26 6.85
CA HIS A 314 -16.25 7.46 6.11
C HIS A 314 -16.21 8.76 6.97
N HIS A 315 -16.66 8.73 8.24
CA HIS A 315 -16.45 9.86 9.15
C HIS A 315 -15.00 9.91 9.69
N TYR A 316 -14.25 8.80 9.64
CA TYR A 316 -12.89 8.67 10.18
C TYR A 316 -11.78 9.33 9.33
N VAL A 317 -12.10 10.25 8.42
CA VAL A 317 -11.12 10.95 7.55
C VAL A 317 -10.00 11.65 8.31
N TRP A 318 -10.23 11.97 9.60
CA TRP A 318 -9.25 12.47 10.57
C TRP A 318 -8.05 11.56 10.77
N VAL A 319 -8.15 10.29 10.38
CA VAL A 319 -7.04 9.35 10.42
C VAL A 319 -5.87 9.77 9.55
N VAL A 320 -6.08 10.49 8.45
CA VAL A 320 -4.99 10.96 7.57
C VAL A 320 -4.04 11.90 8.32
N PRO A 321 -4.49 13.05 8.87
CA PRO A 321 -3.61 13.92 9.63
C PRO A 321 -3.08 13.25 10.90
N LEU A 322 -3.87 12.37 11.53
CA LEU A 322 -3.46 11.61 12.71
C LEU A 322 -2.31 10.65 12.43
N CYS A 323 -2.36 9.88 11.35
CA CYS A 323 -1.28 8.97 10.95
C CYS A 323 0.01 9.73 10.64
N ILE A 324 -0.07 10.88 9.97
CA ILE A 324 1.09 11.73 9.69
C ILE A 324 1.73 12.21 11.00
N ILE A 325 0.94 12.76 11.94
CA ILE A 325 1.44 13.26 13.22
C ILE A 325 2.00 12.13 14.08
N MET A 326 1.32 10.98 14.15
CA MET A 326 1.80 9.81 14.90
C MET A 326 3.10 9.27 14.33
N ALA A 327 3.19 9.12 13.01
CA ALA A 327 4.42 8.64 12.37
C ALA A 327 5.57 9.62 12.63
N VAL A 328 5.41 10.90 12.27
CA VAL A 328 6.49 11.89 12.44
C VAL A 328 6.88 12.08 13.91
N GLY A 329 5.90 12.24 14.80
CA GLY A 329 6.13 12.44 16.23
C GLY A 329 6.80 11.23 16.88
N GLY A 330 6.27 10.03 16.62
CA GLY A 330 6.85 8.79 17.14
C GLY A 330 8.29 8.58 16.72
N ILE A 331 8.61 8.82 15.44
CA ILE A 331 9.97 8.63 14.94
C ILE A 331 10.93 9.67 15.52
N ARG A 332 10.54 10.96 15.57
CA ARG A 332 11.38 12.02 16.15
C ARG A 332 11.69 11.76 17.61
N ASN A 333 10.70 11.25 18.35
CA ASN A 333 10.81 10.98 19.78
C ASN A 333 11.37 9.58 20.08
N ALA A 334 11.72 8.79 19.06
CA ALA A 334 12.08 7.38 19.20
C ALA A 334 11.05 6.57 20.03
N ASN A 335 9.78 6.95 19.92
CA ASN A 335 8.67 6.30 20.58
C ASN A 335 7.97 5.35 19.57
N PRO A 336 8.00 4.03 19.81
CA PRO A 336 7.41 3.08 18.89
C PRO A 336 5.87 3.04 18.94
N TRP A 337 5.21 3.55 19.98
CA TRP A 337 3.76 3.40 20.13
C TRP A 337 2.93 4.18 19.10
N PRO A 338 3.18 5.47 18.80
CA PRO A 338 2.37 6.17 17.80
C PRO A 338 2.49 5.57 16.39
N PRO A 339 3.69 5.24 15.87
CA PRO A 339 3.80 4.54 14.61
C PRO A 339 3.17 3.14 14.69
N PHE A 340 3.08 2.51 15.88
CA PHE A 340 2.48 1.17 16.03
C PHE A 340 1.00 1.26 15.75
N LEU A 341 0.37 2.32 16.20
CA LEU A 341 -1.04 2.54 15.96
C LEU A 341 -1.32 2.87 14.48
N VAL A 342 -0.39 3.55 13.80
CA VAL A 342 -0.46 3.75 12.34
C VAL A 342 -0.42 2.40 11.62
N ALA A 343 0.44 1.47 12.07
CA ALA A 343 0.47 0.09 11.63
C ALA A 343 -0.91 -0.54 11.68
N VAL A 344 -1.45 -0.59 12.92
CA VAL A 344 -2.67 -1.31 13.26
C VAL A 344 -3.78 -0.78 12.36
N TYR A 345 -3.85 0.53 12.23
CA TYR A 345 -4.81 1.19 11.36
C TYR A 345 -4.67 0.83 9.89
N LEU A 346 -3.48 0.98 9.31
CA LEU A 346 -3.26 0.67 7.89
C LEU A 346 -3.59 -0.80 7.60
N THR A 347 -3.36 -1.66 8.58
CA THR A 347 -3.71 -3.07 8.48
C THR A 347 -5.19 -3.30 8.53
N ILE A 348 -5.86 -2.70 9.51
CA ILE A 348 -7.31 -2.76 9.61
C ILE A 348 -7.94 -2.29 8.29
N SER A 349 -7.42 -1.20 7.75
CA SER A 349 -7.92 -0.57 6.52
C SER A 349 -7.60 -1.34 5.25
N THR A 350 -6.54 -2.13 5.21
CA THR A 350 -6.15 -2.92 4.02
C THR A 350 -6.75 -4.33 4.04
N ILE A 351 -6.96 -4.88 5.24
CA ILE A 351 -7.48 -6.23 5.44
C ILE A 351 -9.00 -6.24 5.55
N PHE A 352 -9.56 -5.31 6.32
CA PHE A 352 -11.00 -5.28 6.63
C PHE A 352 -11.80 -4.39 5.65
N ILE A 353 -11.25 -4.15 4.46
CA ILE A 353 -11.96 -3.60 3.29
C ILE A 353 -13.34 -4.27 3.04
N PRO A 354 -13.61 -5.56 3.36
CA PRO A 354 -14.92 -6.15 3.15
C PRO A 354 -15.93 -5.83 4.27
N HIS A 355 -15.89 -4.66 4.92
CA HIS A 355 -17.11 -4.13 5.55
C HIS A 355 -18.26 -4.11 4.53
N LYS A 356 -17.96 -3.81 3.25
CA LYS A 356 -18.93 -3.82 2.13
C LYS A 356 -19.58 -5.17 1.83
N GLN A 357 -18.99 -6.31 2.22
CA GLN A 357 -19.47 -7.64 1.86
C GLN A 357 -20.48 -8.23 2.86
N ILE A 358 -20.80 -7.52 3.93
CA ILE A 358 -21.68 -8.01 5.00
C ILE A 358 -22.82 -7.02 5.19
N MET A 359 -23.77 -7.06 4.25
CA MET A 359 -24.90 -6.13 4.19
C MET A 359 -26.02 -6.42 5.21
N ASN A 360 -25.98 -7.55 5.90
CA ASN A 360 -27.04 -7.92 6.83
C ASN A 360 -26.78 -7.29 8.21
N PRO A 361 -27.80 -6.67 8.84
CA PRO A 361 -27.77 -6.37 10.27
C PRO A 361 -27.39 -7.64 11.03
N MET A 362 -26.46 -7.55 11.97
CA MET A 362 -26.13 -8.73 12.77
C MET A 362 -27.35 -9.09 13.61
N SER A 363 -27.83 -10.32 13.45
CA SER A 363 -28.76 -10.89 14.43
C SER A 363 -28.02 -10.95 15.76
N THR A 364 -28.59 -10.38 16.81
CA THR A 364 -28.09 -10.43 18.18
C THR A 364 -28.30 -11.82 18.77
N THR A 365 -27.77 -12.86 18.12
CA THR A 365 -27.79 -14.24 18.62
C THR A 365 -26.47 -14.47 19.37
N PRO A 366 -26.49 -14.60 20.71
CA PRO A 366 -25.29 -14.69 21.56
C PRO A 366 -24.35 -15.87 21.24
N ASP A 367 -24.84 -16.89 20.54
CA ASP A 367 -24.10 -18.13 20.27
C ASP A 367 -23.10 -18.01 19.11
N ALA A 368 -23.03 -16.84 18.45
CA ALA A 368 -22.24 -16.62 17.23
C ALA A 368 -21.25 -15.44 17.32
N TYR A 369 -20.87 -14.98 18.53
CA TYR A 369 -19.81 -13.99 18.64
C TYR A 369 -18.50 -14.57 18.09
N THR A 370 -18.07 -14.06 16.95
CA THR A 370 -16.83 -14.50 16.31
C THR A 370 -15.84 -13.36 16.24
N VAL A 371 -14.57 -13.67 15.95
CA VAL A 371 -13.54 -12.66 15.64
C VAL A 371 -13.97 -11.71 14.51
N ARG A 372 -14.98 -12.09 13.70
CA ARG A 372 -15.68 -11.29 12.68
C ARG A 372 -16.24 -10.00 13.24
N ASP A 373 -16.91 -10.10 14.38
CA ASP A 373 -17.69 -8.99 14.91
C ASP A 373 -16.70 -7.95 15.48
N LEU A 374 -15.63 -8.43 16.11
CA LEU A 374 -14.56 -7.56 16.63
C LEU A 374 -13.84 -6.85 15.48
N ALA A 375 -13.59 -7.54 14.36
CA ALA A 375 -13.06 -6.93 13.14
C ALA A 375 -13.99 -5.87 12.54
N GLN A 376 -15.32 -6.08 12.60
CA GLN A 376 -16.31 -5.06 12.21
C GLN A 376 -16.34 -3.86 13.17
N SER A 377 -15.75 -3.98 14.35
CA SER A 377 -15.64 -2.92 15.37
C SER A 377 -14.28 -2.23 15.38
N SER A 378 -13.46 -2.50 14.38
CA SER A 378 -12.02 -2.23 14.43
C SER A 378 -11.69 -0.75 14.52
N LEU A 379 -12.43 0.15 13.86
CA LEU A 379 -12.17 1.60 13.90
C LEU A 379 -12.53 2.22 15.27
N VAL A 380 -13.64 1.80 15.87
CA VAL A 380 -14.02 2.28 17.22
C VAL A 380 -13.03 1.79 18.28
N VAL A 381 -12.63 0.51 18.23
CA VAL A 381 -11.64 -0.05 19.17
C VAL A 381 -10.28 0.60 18.97
N TRP A 382 -9.84 0.76 17.72
CA TRP A 382 -8.58 1.43 17.41
C TRP A 382 -8.56 2.88 17.91
N ALA A 383 -9.65 3.62 17.72
CA ALA A 383 -9.74 5.00 18.18
C ALA A 383 -9.65 5.12 19.72
N ILE A 384 -10.32 4.24 20.47
CA ILE A 384 -10.20 4.17 21.94
C ILE A 384 -8.74 3.90 22.33
N LEU A 385 -8.07 2.95 21.66
CA LEU A 385 -6.66 2.63 21.91
C LEU A 385 -5.74 3.82 21.60
N VAL A 386 -5.98 4.55 20.52
CA VAL A 386 -5.20 5.76 20.18
C VAL A 386 -5.34 6.82 21.27
N VAL A 387 -6.56 7.09 21.76
CA VAL A 387 -6.78 8.06 22.84
C VAL A 387 -6.11 7.60 24.14
N PHE A 388 -6.13 6.30 24.44
CA PHE A 388 -5.41 5.73 25.58
C PHE A 388 -3.88 5.94 25.46
N VAL A 389 -3.30 5.66 24.30
CA VAL A 389 -1.86 5.89 24.05
C VAL A 389 -1.53 7.38 24.08
N MET A 390 -2.40 8.25 23.57
CA MET A 390 -2.25 9.71 23.71
C MET A 390 -2.20 10.14 25.18
N TRP A 391 -3.01 9.53 26.05
CA TRP A 391 -3.00 9.81 27.49
C TRP A 391 -1.71 9.34 28.17
N VAL A 392 -1.31 8.10 27.96
CA VAL A 392 -0.15 7.48 28.63
C VAL A 392 1.18 7.99 28.06
N GLN A 393 1.24 8.26 26.75
CA GLN A 393 2.46 8.59 26.00
C GLN A 393 2.43 10.00 25.38
N ALA A 394 1.73 10.97 26.00
CA ALA A 394 1.57 12.33 25.46
C ALA A 394 2.86 12.98 24.94
N ARG A 395 3.99 12.78 25.62
CA ARG A 395 5.31 13.29 25.18
C ARG A 395 5.80 12.72 23.86
N GLY A 396 5.40 11.50 23.50
CA GLY A 396 5.71 10.86 22.23
C GLY A 396 5.07 11.53 21.01
N PHE A 397 4.08 12.41 21.22
CA PHE A 397 3.36 13.13 20.18
C PHE A 397 3.86 14.57 19.97
N VAL A 398 4.90 14.99 20.68
CA VAL A 398 5.49 16.34 20.53
C VAL A 398 6.28 16.42 19.23
N LEU A 399 5.98 17.39 18.37
CA LEU A 399 6.64 17.53 17.05
C LEU A 399 7.94 18.38 17.08
N VAL A 400 8.16 19.14 18.16
CA VAL A 400 9.10 20.27 18.20
C VAL A 400 10.44 19.95 18.91
N ASP A 401 10.54 18.89 19.71
CA ASP A 401 11.76 18.55 20.45
C ASP A 401 12.61 17.46 19.77
N ARG A 402 13.91 17.76 19.60
CA ARG A 402 15.01 16.94 19.07
C ARG A 402 15.12 16.81 17.53
N GLN A 403 16.03 17.61 16.98
CA GLN A 403 16.60 17.42 15.64
C GLN A 403 17.54 16.21 15.60
N LYS A 404 17.01 14.99 15.54
CA LYS A 404 17.75 13.89 14.89
C LYS A 404 17.17 13.72 13.48
N PRO A 405 17.97 13.83 12.41
CA PRO A 405 17.45 13.64 11.06
C PRO A 405 16.85 12.23 10.96
N LEU A 406 15.56 12.17 10.66
CA LEU A 406 14.86 10.91 10.40
C LEU A 406 15.59 10.16 9.28
N ARG A 407 15.91 8.89 9.48
CA ARG A 407 16.20 7.98 8.36
C ARG A 407 14.88 7.36 7.92
N PHE A 408 14.63 7.22 6.63
CA PHE A 408 13.40 6.61 6.08
C PHE A 408 13.15 5.20 6.57
N THR A 409 14.22 4.43 6.70
CA THR A 409 14.16 3.14 7.36
C THR A 409 13.66 3.24 8.82
N GLN A 410 13.77 4.37 9.53
CA GLN A 410 13.18 4.58 10.88
C GLN A 410 11.70 4.90 10.83
N PHE A 411 11.21 5.39 9.70
CA PHE A 411 9.79 5.59 9.42
C PHE A 411 9.06 4.28 9.14
N VAL A 412 9.74 3.33 8.50
CA VAL A 412 9.16 2.06 8.07
C VAL A 412 9.32 0.94 9.12
N ALA A 413 10.40 0.93 9.91
CA ALA A 413 10.93 -0.35 10.40
C ALA A 413 10.42 -0.92 11.73
N PHE A 414 9.61 -0.26 12.56
CA PHE A 414 9.52 -0.81 13.92
C PHE A 414 8.16 -0.90 14.58
N PRO A 415 7.21 -0.06 14.14
CA PRO A 415 5.84 -0.37 14.56
C PRO A 415 4.77 -0.53 13.45
N PRO A 416 4.70 0.34 12.39
CA PRO A 416 3.82 0.26 11.21
C PRO A 416 3.78 -1.10 10.52
N LEU A 417 4.93 -1.75 10.42
CA LEU A 417 5.00 -3.04 9.76
C LEU A 417 4.80 -4.21 10.71
N VAL A 418 5.09 -4.13 12.03
CA VAL A 418 4.86 -5.28 12.93
C VAL A 418 3.39 -5.44 13.28
N ALA A 419 2.63 -4.36 13.46
CA ALA A 419 1.19 -4.56 13.60
C ALA A 419 0.52 -4.87 12.25
N TYR A 420 1.05 -4.36 11.12
CA TYR A 420 0.69 -4.87 9.80
C TYR A 420 0.98 -6.34 9.62
N ALA A 421 2.14 -6.79 10.04
CA ALA A 421 2.54 -8.18 10.05
C ALA A 421 1.64 -9.03 10.93
N VAL A 422 1.45 -8.67 12.21
CA VAL A 422 0.66 -9.45 13.18
C VAL A 422 -0.81 -9.50 12.77
N LEU A 423 -1.39 -8.38 12.34
CA LEU A 423 -2.80 -8.34 11.93
C LEU A 423 -3.01 -8.98 10.54
N CYS A 424 -2.05 -8.90 9.61
CA CYS A 424 -2.04 -9.72 8.39
C CYS A 424 -2.01 -11.21 8.73
N THR A 425 -1.16 -11.63 9.67
CA THR A 425 -1.10 -13.03 10.12
C THR A 425 -2.42 -13.49 10.75
N PHE A 426 -3.03 -12.69 11.63
CA PHE A 426 -4.35 -12.98 12.22
C PHE A 426 -5.45 -13.01 11.16
N ALA A 427 -5.43 -12.06 10.23
CA ALA A 427 -6.37 -12.01 9.13
C ALA A 427 -6.19 -13.16 8.14
N THR A 428 -5.00 -13.73 8.01
CA THR A 428 -4.73 -14.89 7.17
C THR A 428 -5.24 -16.18 7.82
N ALA A 429 -5.00 -16.34 9.13
CA ALA A 429 -5.62 -17.43 9.90
C ALA A 429 -7.16 -17.34 9.87
N TRP A 430 -7.67 -16.11 9.81
CA TRP A 430 -9.09 -15.80 9.64
C TRP A 430 -9.60 -16.02 8.21
N TRP A 431 -8.86 -15.60 7.18
CA TRP A 431 -9.22 -15.73 5.76
C TRP A 431 -9.18 -17.18 5.31
N ARG A 432 -8.17 -17.96 5.73
CA ARG A 432 -8.17 -19.43 5.53
C ARG A 432 -9.35 -20.14 6.20
N LYS A 433 -9.93 -19.55 7.26
CA LYS A 433 -11.13 -20.08 7.93
C LYS A 433 -12.43 -19.54 7.30
N MET A 434 -12.37 -18.39 6.64
CA MET A 434 -13.46 -17.72 5.90
C MET A 434 -13.47 -18.00 4.40
N GLU A 435 -12.46 -18.68 3.87
CA GLU A 435 -12.45 -19.41 2.59
C GLU A 435 -13.50 -20.53 2.67
N SER A 436 -14.74 -20.13 2.86
CA SER A 436 -15.86 -20.76 2.22
C SER A 436 -15.53 -20.86 0.72
N PRO A 437 -15.93 -21.96 0.03
CA PRO A 437 -15.85 -22.09 -1.42
C PRO A 437 -16.41 -20.88 -2.21
N MET A 438 -17.11 -19.96 -1.55
CA MET A 438 -17.70 -18.76 -2.15
C MET A 438 -16.71 -17.64 -2.50
N LEU A 439 -15.47 -17.64 -1.99
CA LEU A 439 -14.42 -16.68 -2.38
C LEU A 439 -13.29 -17.31 -3.19
N SER A 440 -13.28 -18.64 -3.38
CA SER A 440 -12.48 -19.22 -4.44
C SER A 440 -13.13 -18.81 -5.76
N ALA A 441 -12.57 -17.80 -6.42
CA ALA A 441 -12.84 -17.56 -7.83
C ALA A 441 -12.43 -18.76 -8.70
N TYR A 442 -11.85 -19.81 -8.12
CA TYR A 442 -11.72 -21.14 -8.68
C TYR A 442 -12.95 -21.98 -8.30
N GLU A 443 -13.74 -22.39 -9.28
CA GLU A 443 -14.56 -23.61 -9.17
C GLU A 443 -13.67 -24.88 -9.16
N GLY A 444 -12.36 -24.72 -9.40
CA GLY A 444 -11.34 -25.76 -9.30
C GLY A 444 -10.84 -26.00 -7.87
N ILE A 445 -10.49 -27.25 -7.58
CA ILE A 445 -9.87 -27.66 -6.32
C ILE A 445 -8.46 -27.05 -6.26
N PHE A 446 -8.23 -26.09 -5.38
CA PHE A 446 -6.91 -25.51 -5.18
C PHE A 446 -5.96 -26.53 -4.53
N HIS A 447 -4.82 -26.80 -5.16
CA HIS A 447 -3.78 -27.69 -4.64
C HIS A 447 -2.60 -26.85 -4.11
N PRO A 448 -2.49 -26.60 -2.80
CA PRO A 448 -1.35 -25.87 -2.25
C PRO A 448 -0.04 -26.56 -2.62
N LEU A 449 0.99 -25.75 -2.94
CA LEU A 449 2.35 -26.20 -3.28
C LEU A 449 2.45 -27.06 -4.55
N GLU A 450 1.55 -26.83 -5.51
CA GLU A 450 1.49 -27.55 -6.78
C GLU A 450 2.79 -27.58 -7.60
N HIS A 451 3.61 -26.53 -7.61
CA HIS A 451 4.88 -26.55 -8.33
C HIS A 451 5.95 -27.35 -7.59
N LEU A 452 5.84 -27.49 -6.27
CA LEU A 452 6.69 -28.39 -5.50
C LEU A 452 6.37 -29.85 -5.83
N GLN A 453 5.09 -30.16 -6.05
CA GLN A 453 4.63 -31.47 -6.52
C GLN A 453 5.10 -31.75 -7.96
N MET A 454 4.96 -30.77 -8.85
CA MET A 454 5.49 -30.84 -10.21
C MET A 454 7.01 -31.07 -10.20
N LEU A 455 7.75 -30.39 -9.33
CA LEU A 455 9.19 -30.55 -9.19
C LEU A 455 9.57 -31.96 -8.74
N ARG A 456 8.84 -32.53 -7.78
CA ARG A 456 9.00 -33.93 -7.37
C ARG A 456 8.74 -34.88 -8.53
N GLY A 457 7.61 -34.73 -9.22
CA GLY A 457 7.26 -35.57 -10.36
C GLY A 457 8.28 -35.47 -11.50
N ALA A 458 8.83 -34.28 -11.76
CA ALA A 458 9.91 -34.09 -12.72
C ALA A 458 11.22 -34.78 -12.28
N GLY A 459 11.47 -34.86 -10.97
CA GLY A 459 12.58 -35.62 -10.41
C GLY A 459 12.42 -37.13 -10.58
N ASP A 460 11.22 -37.66 -10.36
CA ASP A 460 10.89 -39.07 -10.60
C ASP A 460 10.97 -39.42 -12.09
N GLY A 461 10.51 -38.50 -12.95
CA GLY A 461 10.55 -38.60 -14.41
C GLY A 461 11.91 -38.29 -15.05
N PHE A 462 12.94 -37.89 -14.27
CA PHE A 462 14.22 -37.43 -14.84
C PHE A 462 14.92 -38.49 -15.71
N PHE A 463 14.77 -39.77 -15.36
CA PHE A 463 15.33 -40.89 -16.13
C PHE A 463 14.30 -41.57 -17.03
N ALA A 464 13.04 -41.13 -17.04
CA ALA A 464 11.98 -41.71 -17.85
C ALA A 464 12.06 -41.28 -19.32
N GLU A 465 11.32 -42.00 -20.17
CA GLU A 465 11.02 -41.63 -21.56
C GLU A 465 9.49 -41.60 -21.73
N PRO A 466 8.93 -40.62 -22.49
CA PRO A 466 9.61 -39.54 -23.21
C PRO A 466 10.18 -38.45 -22.28
N ASP A 467 10.97 -37.52 -22.84
CA ASP A 467 11.58 -36.41 -22.09
C ASP A 467 10.51 -35.61 -21.34
N ILE A 468 10.74 -35.32 -20.05
CA ILE A 468 9.80 -34.62 -19.18
C ILE A 468 9.39 -33.24 -19.70
N TYR A 469 10.22 -32.58 -20.51
CA TYR A 469 9.83 -31.32 -21.16
C TYR A 469 8.77 -31.51 -22.25
N SER A 470 8.63 -32.72 -22.81
CA SER A 470 7.61 -33.06 -23.81
C SER A 470 6.28 -33.51 -23.22
N VAL A 471 6.21 -33.68 -21.90
CA VAL A 471 5.03 -34.18 -21.18
C VAL A 471 4.41 -33.06 -20.36
N ALA A 472 3.08 -32.92 -20.45
CA ALA A 472 2.33 -32.03 -19.58
C ALA A 472 1.99 -32.71 -18.25
N PHE A 473 2.12 -31.98 -17.16
CA PHE A 473 1.64 -32.37 -15.84
C PHE A 473 0.15 -32.10 -15.75
N SER A 474 -0.63 -33.17 -15.66
CA SER A 474 -2.09 -33.10 -15.52
C SER A 474 -2.49 -33.00 -14.05
N TYR A 475 -3.30 -32.02 -13.71
CA TYR A 475 -3.91 -31.86 -12.40
C TYR A 475 -5.29 -32.55 -12.33
N PRO A 476 -5.78 -32.93 -11.13
CA PRO A 476 -7.09 -33.58 -10.96
C PRO A 476 -8.28 -32.77 -11.48
N ASP A 477 -8.12 -31.45 -11.59
CA ASP A 477 -9.11 -30.51 -12.13
C ASP A 477 -9.04 -30.37 -13.66
N GLY A 478 -8.16 -31.14 -14.33
CA GLY A 478 -8.00 -31.15 -15.78
C GLY A 478 -7.01 -30.13 -16.33
N ARG A 479 -6.41 -29.27 -15.49
CA ARG A 479 -5.36 -28.33 -15.91
C ARG A 479 -4.10 -29.09 -16.33
N GLN A 480 -3.38 -28.56 -17.31
CA GLN A 480 -2.09 -29.05 -17.79
C GLN A 480 -1.03 -27.97 -17.63
N ASP A 481 0.12 -28.28 -17.02
CA ASP A 481 1.30 -27.40 -16.95
C ASP A 481 2.55 -28.10 -17.48
N TYR A 482 3.55 -27.33 -17.90
CA TYR A 482 4.83 -27.86 -18.38
C TYR A 482 5.98 -27.46 -17.44
N PHE A 483 6.98 -28.33 -17.31
CA PHE A 483 8.18 -28.03 -16.55
C PHE A 483 9.08 -27.04 -17.31
N LEU A 484 9.43 -25.90 -16.70
CA LEU A 484 10.16 -24.81 -17.36
C LEU A 484 11.60 -24.60 -16.84
N HIS A 485 12.00 -25.28 -15.78
CA HIS A 485 13.31 -25.08 -15.16
C HIS A 485 14.42 -25.85 -15.87
N PRO A 486 15.70 -25.45 -15.74
CA PRO A 486 16.83 -26.21 -16.27
C PRO A 486 16.91 -27.64 -15.69
N PRO A 487 17.48 -28.61 -16.43
CA PRO A 487 17.44 -30.03 -16.04
C PRO A 487 18.04 -30.33 -14.67
N VAL A 488 19.07 -29.59 -14.26
CA VAL A 488 19.70 -29.75 -12.93
C VAL A 488 18.70 -29.54 -11.78
N THR A 489 17.64 -28.76 -12.01
CA THR A 489 16.57 -28.51 -11.03
C THR A 489 15.80 -29.79 -10.72
N MET A 490 15.65 -30.70 -11.68
CA MET A 490 14.96 -31.99 -11.49
C MET A 490 15.75 -32.93 -10.57
N LEU A 491 17.08 -32.83 -10.53
CA LEU A 491 17.90 -33.59 -9.58
C LEU A 491 17.53 -33.23 -8.12
N PHE A 492 17.16 -31.98 -7.87
CA PHE A 492 16.59 -31.57 -6.59
C PHE A 492 15.20 -32.16 -6.36
N GLY A 493 14.36 -32.21 -7.40
CA GLY A 493 13.08 -32.93 -7.38
C GLY A 493 13.21 -34.40 -6.94
N ARG A 494 14.27 -35.09 -7.36
CA ARG A 494 14.52 -36.47 -6.96
C ARG A 494 14.85 -36.61 -5.47
N LEU A 495 15.50 -35.61 -4.87
CA LEU A 495 15.69 -35.55 -3.41
C LEU A 495 14.34 -35.38 -2.68
N LEU A 496 13.41 -34.60 -3.24
CA LEU A 496 12.05 -34.48 -2.72
C LEU A 496 11.31 -35.82 -2.74
N GLY A 497 11.55 -36.65 -3.77
CA GLY A 497 10.99 -38.00 -3.89
C GLY A 497 11.41 -38.98 -2.78
N ALA A 498 12.53 -38.73 -2.11
CA ALA A 498 13.08 -39.61 -1.07
C ALA A 498 12.40 -39.49 0.31
N GLY A 499 11.42 -38.60 0.47
CA GLY A 499 10.71 -38.38 1.74
C GLY A 499 9.21 -38.13 1.57
N GLU A 500 8.49 -38.00 2.69
CA GLU A 500 7.07 -37.65 2.66
C GLU A 500 6.86 -36.21 2.17
N MET A 501 5.87 -36.01 1.30
CA MET A 501 5.59 -34.70 0.69
C MET A 501 5.38 -33.62 1.75
N GLY A 502 4.58 -33.91 2.79
CA GLY A 502 4.31 -32.96 3.88
C GLY A 502 5.58 -32.50 4.63
N THR A 503 6.62 -33.34 4.69
CA THR A 503 7.92 -32.95 5.27
C THR A 503 8.63 -31.92 4.39
N TRP A 504 8.61 -32.13 3.08
CA TRP A 504 9.22 -31.21 2.13
C TRP A 504 8.47 -29.89 1.99
N GLU A 505 7.14 -29.92 2.07
CA GLU A 505 6.29 -28.73 2.15
C GLU A 505 6.62 -27.88 3.39
N ALA A 506 6.78 -28.53 4.54
CA ALA A 506 7.22 -27.87 5.77
C ALA A 506 8.64 -27.30 5.64
N LEU A 507 9.59 -28.07 5.10
CA LEU A 507 10.98 -27.62 4.89
C LEU A 507 11.07 -26.44 3.92
N HIS A 508 10.31 -26.47 2.81
CA HIS A 508 10.22 -25.35 1.87
C HIS A 508 9.68 -24.10 2.57
N THR A 509 8.61 -24.23 3.34
CA THR A 509 8.01 -23.12 4.07
C THR A 509 8.97 -22.52 5.11
N ILE A 510 9.66 -23.36 5.88
CA ILE A 510 10.66 -22.92 6.88
C ILE A 510 11.82 -22.23 6.17
N ALA A 511 12.40 -22.86 5.14
CA ALA A 511 13.52 -22.31 4.40
C ALA A 511 13.15 -21.00 3.70
N GLY A 512 11.96 -20.92 3.10
CA GLY A 512 11.46 -19.71 2.42
C GLY A 512 11.26 -18.57 3.41
N THR A 513 10.72 -18.87 4.60
CA THR A 513 10.57 -17.90 5.69
C THR A 513 11.94 -17.36 6.14
N LEU A 514 12.91 -18.25 6.30
CA LEU A 514 14.30 -17.88 6.63
C LEU A 514 14.95 -17.08 5.50
N ALA A 515 14.69 -17.41 4.24
CA ALA A 515 15.20 -16.69 3.07
C ALA A 515 14.66 -15.25 3.04
N VAL A 516 13.36 -15.06 3.29
CA VAL A 516 12.73 -13.74 3.40
C VAL A 516 13.34 -12.94 4.56
N TRP A 517 13.43 -13.55 5.75
CA TRP A 517 14.06 -12.92 6.90
C TRP A 517 15.51 -12.49 6.59
N TRP A 518 16.27 -13.35 5.92
CA TRP A 518 17.65 -13.12 5.54
C TRP A 518 17.80 -11.96 4.54
N ILE A 519 16.92 -11.88 3.53
CA ILE A 519 16.88 -10.75 2.59
C ILE A 519 16.67 -9.44 3.34
N ILE A 520 15.69 -9.38 4.25
CA ILE A 520 15.42 -8.18 5.05
C ILE A 520 16.62 -7.85 5.93
N TYR A 521 17.17 -8.84 6.63
CA TYR A 521 18.37 -8.67 7.46
C TYR A 521 19.53 -8.05 6.67
N LEU A 522 19.83 -8.58 5.48
CA LEU A 522 20.90 -8.09 4.62
C LEU A 522 20.67 -6.64 4.18
N LEU A 523 19.43 -6.28 3.81
CA LEU A 523 19.06 -4.91 3.44
C LEU A 523 19.31 -3.93 4.61
N PHE A 524 18.77 -4.23 5.79
CA PHE A 524 18.91 -3.36 6.95
C PHE A 524 20.35 -3.29 7.46
N ARG A 525 21.08 -4.42 7.43
CA ARG A 525 22.53 -4.42 7.71
C ARG A 525 23.28 -3.53 6.73
N ARG A 526 22.95 -3.62 5.44
CA ARG A 526 23.55 -2.81 4.38
C ARG A 526 23.24 -1.32 4.53
N PHE A 527 22.05 -0.98 5.00
CA PHE A 527 21.64 0.39 5.33
C PHE A 527 22.23 0.91 6.66
N ARG A 528 23.04 0.10 7.36
CA ARG A 528 23.68 0.42 8.65
C ARG A 528 22.64 0.74 9.72
N TRP A 529 21.63 -0.12 9.84
CA TRP A 529 20.64 -0.01 10.88
C TRP A 529 21.14 -0.45 12.26
N PRO A 530 20.69 0.18 13.36
CA PRO A 530 21.13 -0.19 14.71
C PRO A 530 20.77 -1.63 15.11
N SER A 531 19.64 -2.16 14.63
CA SER A 531 19.23 -3.54 14.91
C SER A 531 18.61 -4.21 13.66
N PRO A 532 19.45 -4.71 12.72
CA PRO A 532 18.98 -5.38 11.52
C PRO A 532 18.21 -6.68 11.81
N VAL A 533 18.63 -7.41 12.85
CA VAL A 533 17.96 -8.62 13.34
C VAL A 533 16.53 -8.30 13.75
N ALA A 534 16.36 -7.28 14.58
CA ALA A 534 15.04 -6.95 15.08
C ALA A 534 14.15 -6.38 13.97
N CYS A 535 14.70 -5.64 13.00
CA CYS A 535 13.96 -5.25 11.78
C CYS A 535 13.51 -6.48 10.99
N ALA A 536 14.43 -7.40 10.70
CA ALA A 536 14.09 -8.61 9.95
C ALA A 536 12.98 -9.42 10.62
N THR A 537 13.04 -9.60 11.94
CA THR A 537 12.02 -10.33 12.70
C THR A 537 10.68 -9.60 12.74
N VAL A 538 10.70 -8.27 12.92
CA VAL A 538 9.49 -7.42 12.98
C VAL A 538 8.79 -7.32 11.62
N LEU A 539 9.55 -7.16 10.55
CA LEU A 539 8.99 -6.97 9.20
C LEU A 539 8.62 -8.29 8.52
N LEU A 540 9.11 -9.43 9.02
CA LEU A 540 8.94 -10.73 8.38
C LEU A 540 7.48 -11.06 8.07
N PRO A 541 6.51 -11.02 9.01
CA PRO A 541 5.15 -11.43 8.67
C PRO A 541 4.43 -10.45 7.73
N ALA A 542 4.81 -9.17 7.71
CA ALA A 542 4.31 -8.17 6.76
C ALA A 542 4.82 -8.45 5.34
N VAL A 543 6.11 -8.78 5.25
CA VAL A 543 6.75 -9.10 3.97
C VAL A 543 6.25 -10.42 3.41
N LEU A 544 6.01 -11.43 4.26
CA LEU A 544 5.41 -12.70 3.85
C LEU A 544 4.04 -12.52 3.19
N TRP A 545 3.36 -11.40 3.47
CA TRP A 545 2.05 -11.09 2.90
C TRP A 545 2.11 -10.35 1.57
N LEU A 546 3.27 -9.84 1.16
CA LEU A 546 3.41 -9.21 -0.15
C LEU A 546 3.14 -10.26 -1.22
N ASP A 547 2.29 -9.94 -2.20
CA ASP A 547 1.88 -10.87 -3.26
C ASP A 547 3.05 -11.63 -3.92
N PRO A 548 4.13 -10.94 -4.35
CA PRO A 548 5.28 -11.63 -4.95
C PRO A 548 6.00 -12.58 -3.99
N VAL A 549 5.88 -12.38 -2.67
CA VAL A 549 6.47 -13.24 -1.64
C VAL A 549 5.51 -14.36 -1.30
N ARG A 550 4.24 -14.06 -0.97
CA ARG A 550 3.24 -15.06 -0.59
C ARG A 550 3.04 -16.11 -1.67
N PHE A 551 3.04 -15.72 -2.95
CA PHE A 551 2.86 -16.67 -4.05
C PHE A 551 4.02 -17.68 -4.16
N ASN A 552 5.22 -17.37 -3.65
CA ASN A 552 6.27 -18.38 -3.56
C ASN A 552 5.88 -19.52 -2.59
N PHE A 553 5.15 -19.22 -1.52
CA PHE A 553 4.66 -20.19 -0.56
C PHE A 553 3.35 -20.86 -1.01
N TYR A 554 2.50 -20.17 -1.76
CA TYR A 554 1.29 -20.79 -2.30
C TYR A 554 1.60 -21.84 -3.37
N TYR A 555 2.50 -21.53 -4.30
CA TYR A 555 2.84 -22.42 -5.42
C TYR A 555 4.02 -23.37 -5.10
N GLY A 556 4.84 -23.09 -4.09
CA GLY A 556 6.03 -23.90 -3.78
C GLY A 556 7.23 -23.56 -4.66
N GLU A 557 7.35 -22.29 -5.04
CA GLU A 557 8.29 -21.80 -6.05
C GLU A 557 9.70 -21.56 -5.51
N LEU A 558 10.68 -21.54 -6.43
CA LEU A 558 12.10 -21.39 -6.08
C LEU A 558 12.60 -19.94 -6.14
N ALA A 559 11.77 -19.01 -6.61
CA ALA A 559 12.20 -17.65 -6.92
C ALA A 559 12.69 -16.88 -5.67
N ILE A 560 12.05 -17.05 -4.51
CA ILE A 560 12.47 -16.37 -3.28
C ILE A 560 13.86 -16.81 -2.81
N PHE A 561 14.23 -18.08 -3.02
CA PHE A 561 15.58 -18.59 -2.72
C PHE A 561 16.61 -18.00 -3.67
N ALA A 562 16.27 -17.88 -4.95
CA ALA A 562 17.13 -17.21 -5.93
C ALA A 562 17.41 -15.76 -5.53
N VAL A 563 16.38 -15.01 -5.09
CA VAL A 563 16.56 -13.64 -4.55
C VAL A 563 17.50 -13.65 -3.34
N ALA A 564 17.31 -14.57 -2.40
CA ALA A 564 18.17 -14.67 -1.21
C ALA A 564 19.63 -14.99 -1.54
N PHE A 565 19.89 -15.90 -2.48
CA PHE A 565 21.24 -16.25 -2.94
C PHE A 565 21.94 -15.07 -3.59
N VAL A 566 21.26 -14.38 -4.51
CA VAL A 566 21.79 -13.18 -5.16
C VAL A 566 22.01 -12.06 -4.14
N ALA A 567 21.03 -11.77 -3.27
CA ALA A 567 21.17 -10.78 -2.21
C ALA A 567 22.36 -11.08 -1.30
N THR A 568 22.62 -12.35 -1.00
CA THR A 568 23.77 -12.79 -0.20
C THR A 568 25.09 -12.49 -0.89
N ASP A 569 25.22 -12.78 -2.17
CA ASP A 569 26.42 -12.41 -2.93
C ASP A 569 26.63 -10.90 -3.03
N LEU A 570 25.53 -10.15 -3.20
CA LEU A 570 25.59 -8.72 -3.44
C LEU A 570 25.81 -7.89 -2.16
N TRP A 571 25.23 -8.31 -1.03
CA TRP A 571 25.12 -7.47 0.17
C TRP A 571 25.73 -8.06 1.43
N TRP A 572 25.96 -9.37 1.51
CA TRP A 572 26.57 -9.97 2.70
C TRP A 572 28.07 -9.69 2.77
N THR A 573 28.50 -9.11 3.89
CA THR A 573 29.93 -8.98 4.23
C THR A 573 30.37 -10.25 4.92
N ARG A 574 30.96 -11.17 4.15
CA ARG A 574 31.42 -12.49 4.61
C ARG A 574 32.61 -12.34 5.56
N PRO A 575 32.63 -13.05 6.70
CA PRO A 575 33.86 -13.23 7.48
C PRO A 575 34.94 -13.89 6.62
N GLY A 576 36.23 -13.61 6.89
CA GLY A 576 37.35 -14.06 6.05
C GLY A 576 37.42 -15.57 5.84
N GLU A 577 37.05 -16.35 6.86
CA GLU A 577 36.99 -17.82 6.82
C GLU A 577 35.95 -18.33 5.81
N TRP A 578 34.76 -17.73 5.81
CA TRP A 578 33.67 -18.10 4.91
C TRP A 578 33.94 -17.73 3.46
N GLN A 579 34.78 -16.73 3.19
CA GLN A 579 35.08 -16.30 1.83
C GLN A 579 35.87 -17.35 1.04
N ARG A 580 36.54 -18.28 1.73
CA ARG A 580 37.21 -19.43 1.09
C ARG A 580 36.20 -20.49 0.61
N TRP A 581 35.18 -20.77 1.43
CA TRP A 581 34.20 -21.82 1.17
C TRP A 581 33.03 -21.36 0.29
N VAL A 582 32.61 -20.09 0.45
CA VAL A 582 31.48 -19.50 -0.27
C VAL A 582 31.95 -18.18 -0.91
N PRO A 583 32.78 -18.23 -1.96
CA PRO A 583 33.24 -17.04 -2.67
C PRO A 583 32.07 -16.26 -3.27
N LYS A 584 32.25 -14.94 -3.40
CA LYS A 584 31.25 -14.07 -4.06
C LYS A 584 31.00 -14.56 -5.47
N GLY A 585 29.74 -14.56 -5.88
CA GLY A 585 29.28 -14.99 -7.20
C GLY A 585 28.86 -16.45 -7.24
N LEU A 586 29.34 -17.29 -6.31
CA LEU A 586 28.98 -18.72 -6.25
C LEU A 586 27.46 -18.91 -6.12
N LEU A 587 26.83 -18.24 -5.15
CA LEU A 587 25.39 -18.42 -4.87
C LEU A 587 24.52 -17.88 -6.01
N THR A 588 24.93 -16.79 -6.64
CA THR A 588 24.30 -16.22 -7.84
C THR A 588 24.38 -17.20 -9.01
N GLY A 589 25.53 -17.88 -9.19
CA GLY A 589 25.71 -18.93 -10.19
C GLY A 589 24.83 -20.15 -9.94
N ILE A 590 24.69 -20.57 -8.67
CA ILE A 590 23.76 -21.64 -8.27
C ILE A 590 22.32 -21.24 -8.57
N ALA A 591 21.90 -20.03 -8.16
CA ALA A 591 20.55 -19.54 -8.44
C ALA A 591 20.26 -19.45 -9.95
N ALA A 592 21.25 -19.02 -10.74
CA ALA A 592 21.18 -18.97 -12.19
C ALA A 592 21.00 -20.37 -12.80
N ALA A 593 21.67 -21.39 -12.27
CA ALA A 593 21.56 -22.76 -12.79
C ALA A 593 20.16 -23.37 -12.58
N PHE A 594 19.45 -22.96 -11.53
CA PHE A 594 18.12 -23.48 -11.20
C PHE A 594 16.95 -22.71 -11.85
N THR A 595 17.15 -21.43 -12.21
CA THR A 595 16.03 -20.56 -12.64
C THR A 595 16.32 -19.64 -13.82
N LEU A 596 17.55 -19.64 -14.35
CA LEU A 596 18.10 -18.78 -15.42
C LEU A 596 18.05 -17.26 -15.17
N ARG A 597 16.97 -16.71 -14.62
CA ARG A 597 16.79 -15.26 -14.39
C ARG A 597 17.95 -14.58 -13.67
N PRO A 598 18.61 -15.19 -12.66
CA PRO A 598 19.78 -14.60 -12.01
C PRO A 598 21.00 -14.39 -12.91
N THR A 599 21.05 -14.95 -14.12
CA THR A 599 22.15 -14.72 -15.09
C THR A 599 22.38 -13.24 -15.41
N VAL A 600 21.33 -12.40 -15.36
CA VAL A 600 21.44 -10.94 -15.58
C VAL A 600 22.44 -10.28 -14.63
N PHE A 601 22.65 -10.85 -13.43
CA PHE A 601 23.59 -10.32 -12.43
C PHE A 601 25.06 -10.53 -12.79
N ALA A 602 25.37 -11.27 -13.87
CA ALA A 602 26.70 -11.24 -14.48
C ALA A 602 27.09 -9.80 -14.87
N LEU A 603 26.12 -9.01 -15.37
CA LEU A 603 26.31 -7.59 -15.68
C LEU A 603 26.63 -6.76 -14.42
N TYR A 604 26.08 -7.13 -13.26
CA TYR A 604 26.39 -6.46 -12.00
C TYR A 604 27.88 -6.59 -11.65
N PHE A 605 28.42 -7.81 -11.71
CA PHE A 605 29.84 -8.06 -11.44
C PHE A 605 30.73 -7.44 -12.52
N LEU A 606 30.32 -7.52 -13.79
CA LEU A 606 31.01 -6.89 -14.91
C LEU A 606 31.10 -5.37 -14.76
N PHE A 607 30.00 -4.69 -14.47
CA PHE A 607 29.98 -3.23 -14.25
C PHE A 607 30.76 -2.79 -13.01
N ARG A 608 30.89 -3.69 -12.03
CA ARG A 608 31.79 -3.49 -10.87
C ARG A 608 33.24 -3.83 -11.14
N LYS A 609 33.56 -4.43 -12.29
CA LYS A 609 34.88 -4.99 -12.61
C LYS A 609 35.33 -6.05 -11.59
N ASP A 610 34.38 -6.75 -10.96
CA ASP A 610 34.65 -7.86 -10.04
C ASP A 610 34.72 -9.17 -10.84
N TYR A 611 35.77 -9.30 -11.65
CA TYR A 611 35.95 -10.45 -12.54
C TYR A 611 36.11 -11.77 -11.78
N ARG A 612 36.59 -11.71 -10.53
CA ARG A 612 36.67 -12.89 -9.67
C ARG A 612 35.28 -13.39 -9.31
N ALA A 613 34.38 -12.51 -8.86
CA ALA A 613 33.00 -12.92 -8.59
C ALA A 613 32.26 -13.36 -9.85
N LEU A 614 32.50 -12.70 -10.98
CA LEU A 614 31.97 -13.13 -12.28
C LEU A 614 32.46 -14.54 -12.65
N GLY A 615 33.74 -14.85 -12.44
CA GLY A 615 34.32 -16.17 -12.67
C GLY A 615 33.69 -17.25 -11.79
N TRP A 616 33.48 -16.97 -10.50
CA TRP A 616 32.79 -17.91 -9.60
C TRP A 616 31.33 -18.13 -9.96
N MET A 617 30.63 -17.07 -10.40
CA MET A 617 29.26 -17.18 -10.91
C MET A 617 29.20 -18.06 -12.15
N GLY A 618 30.06 -17.80 -13.14
CA GLY A 618 30.13 -18.60 -14.36
C GLY A 618 30.52 -20.05 -14.09
N GLY A 619 31.51 -20.26 -13.21
CA GLY A 619 31.95 -21.59 -12.79
C GLY A 619 30.84 -22.41 -12.12
N ALA A 620 30.14 -21.86 -11.13
CA ALA A 620 29.03 -22.55 -10.47
C ALA A 620 27.89 -22.88 -11.44
N PHE A 621 27.52 -21.93 -12.31
CA PHE A 621 26.50 -22.15 -13.33
C PHE A 621 26.89 -23.28 -14.28
N ALA A 622 28.12 -23.25 -14.80
CA ALA A 622 28.65 -24.25 -15.72
C ALA A 622 28.76 -25.63 -15.05
N SER A 623 29.27 -25.72 -13.81
CA SER A 623 29.41 -26.98 -13.09
C SER A 623 28.06 -27.65 -12.82
N LEU A 624 27.05 -26.90 -12.37
CA LEU A 624 25.71 -27.44 -12.13
C LEU A 624 25.01 -27.85 -13.44
N THR A 625 25.17 -27.05 -14.50
CA THR A 625 24.65 -27.40 -15.82
C THR A 625 25.33 -28.66 -16.36
N ALA A 626 26.64 -28.81 -16.14
CA ALA A 626 27.39 -29.99 -16.52
C ALA A 626 26.92 -31.25 -15.76
N LEU A 627 26.49 -31.15 -14.50
CA LEU A 627 25.87 -32.29 -13.80
C LEU A 627 24.60 -32.77 -14.51
N GLY A 628 23.74 -31.84 -14.95
CA GLY A 628 22.57 -32.18 -15.78
C GLY A 628 22.98 -32.82 -17.10
N ALA A 629 23.99 -32.27 -17.78
CA ALA A 629 24.48 -32.80 -19.05
C ALA A 629 25.14 -34.17 -18.93
N VAL A 630 25.86 -34.45 -17.83
CA VAL A 630 26.44 -35.77 -17.56
C VAL A 630 25.34 -36.79 -17.26
N ALA A 631 24.31 -36.40 -16.52
CA ALA A 631 23.22 -37.30 -16.15
C ALA A 631 22.25 -37.58 -17.32
N ARG A 632 21.92 -36.56 -18.13
CA ARG A 632 21.04 -36.63 -19.31
C ARG A 632 21.52 -35.64 -20.40
N PRO A 633 22.50 -36.01 -21.24
CA PRO A 633 23.10 -35.10 -22.22
C PRO A 633 22.12 -34.63 -23.29
N GLY A 634 21.31 -35.53 -23.84
CA GLY A 634 20.32 -35.21 -24.88
C GLY A 634 19.25 -34.23 -24.40
N MET A 635 18.65 -34.49 -23.23
CA MET A 635 17.67 -33.59 -22.58
C MET A 635 18.28 -32.22 -22.27
N THR A 636 19.52 -32.20 -21.75
CA THR A 636 20.18 -30.94 -21.42
C THR A 636 20.51 -30.13 -22.67
N ALA A 637 20.97 -30.77 -23.74
CA ALA A 637 21.17 -30.10 -25.03
C ALA A 637 19.84 -29.55 -25.55
N ALA A 638 18.79 -30.38 -25.63
CA ALA A 638 17.46 -29.98 -26.08
C ALA A 638 16.88 -28.80 -25.27
N TYR A 639 17.12 -28.74 -23.96
CA TYR A 639 16.72 -27.58 -23.15
C TYR A 639 17.28 -26.26 -23.65
N PHE A 640 18.60 -26.20 -23.89
CA PHE A 640 19.24 -24.95 -24.31
C PHE A 640 19.11 -24.65 -25.80
N THR A 641 18.89 -25.67 -26.64
CA THR A 641 18.81 -25.51 -28.10
C THR A 641 17.37 -25.38 -28.61
N ASP A 642 16.39 -25.94 -27.91
CA ASP A 642 15.01 -26.04 -28.38
C ASP A 642 14.01 -25.51 -27.34
N TYR A 643 13.86 -26.18 -26.19
CA TYR A 643 12.79 -25.88 -25.23
C TYR A 643 12.79 -24.43 -24.73
N LEU A 644 13.97 -23.86 -24.47
CA LEU A 644 14.09 -22.47 -23.99
C LEU A 644 13.58 -21.42 -25.00
N TRP A 645 13.66 -21.73 -26.31
CA TRP A 645 13.31 -20.79 -27.38
C TRP A 645 11.84 -20.94 -27.82
N HIS A 646 11.25 -22.13 -27.65
CA HIS A 646 9.88 -22.46 -28.08
C HIS A 646 8.88 -22.56 -26.92
N ILE A 647 9.10 -21.82 -25.82
CA ILE A 647 8.19 -21.82 -24.66
C ILE A 647 6.75 -21.42 -25.05
N GLY A 648 6.60 -20.48 -26.00
CA GLY A 648 5.29 -20.00 -26.44
C GLY A 648 4.47 -20.99 -27.27
N GLU A 649 5.08 -22.09 -27.73
CA GLU A 649 4.36 -23.18 -28.41
C GLU A 649 3.69 -24.14 -27.42
N ARG A 650 4.09 -24.08 -26.15
CA ARG A 650 3.69 -25.02 -25.09
C ARG A 650 2.91 -24.34 -23.97
N TYR A 651 3.20 -23.06 -23.75
CA TYR A 651 2.53 -22.25 -22.76
C TYR A 651 1.74 -21.14 -23.43
N ASP A 652 0.48 -20.94 -23.02
CA ASP A 652 -0.24 -19.75 -23.41
C ASP A 652 0.35 -18.54 -22.68
N LEU A 653 1.26 -17.85 -23.36
CA LEU A 653 1.93 -16.66 -22.85
C LEU A 653 0.98 -15.46 -22.70
N SER A 654 -0.25 -15.54 -23.23
CA SER A 654 -1.27 -14.49 -23.13
C SER A 654 -2.00 -14.49 -21.79
N GLN A 655 -1.81 -15.55 -20.99
CA GLN A 655 -2.39 -15.69 -19.67
C GLN A 655 -2.20 -14.42 -18.84
N ALA A 656 -3.25 -14.06 -18.09
CA ALA A 656 -3.23 -12.90 -17.22
C ALA A 656 -2.05 -12.93 -16.23
N GLN A 657 -1.60 -14.13 -15.82
CA GLN A 657 -0.46 -14.32 -14.93
C GLN A 657 0.87 -13.86 -15.55
N ASN A 658 1.01 -13.78 -16.87
CA ASN A 658 2.25 -13.32 -17.48
C ASN A 658 2.42 -11.80 -17.34
N LEU A 659 3.26 -11.36 -16.39
CA LEU A 659 3.48 -9.94 -16.08
C LEU A 659 4.68 -9.34 -16.85
N THR A 660 5.08 -9.95 -17.96
CA THR A 660 6.18 -9.49 -18.80
C THR A 660 5.73 -8.45 -19.83
N LEU A 661 6.69 -7.76 -20.46
CA LEU A 661 6.39 -6.93 -21.63
C LEU A 661 5.76 -7.77 -22.77
N PHE A 662 6.13 -9.04 -22.87
CA PHE A 662 5.57 -9.97 -23.87
C PHE A 662 4.09 -10.26 -23.59
N GLY A 663 3.76 -10.70 -22.38
CA GLY A 663 2.38 -11.00 -21.99
C GLY A 663 1.48 -9.76 -22.11
N ALA A 664 1.98 -8.59 -21.74
CA ALA A 664 1.30 -7.33 -21.97
C ALA A 664 1.10 -7.03 -23.47
N ALA A 665 2.14 -7.15 -24.30
CA ALA A 665 2.03 -6.94 -25.75
C ALA A 665 1.03 -7.89 -26.41
N GLN A 666 0.99 -9.17 -26.01
CA GLN A 666 -0.01 -10.13 -26.47
C GLN A 666 -1.43 -9.71 -26.09
N ARG A 667 -1.66 -9.25 -24.85
CA ARG A 667 -2.96 -8.71 -24.42
C ARG A 667 -3.36 -7.45 -25.20
N PHE A 668 -2.40 -6.60 -25.59
CA PHE A 668 -2.69 -5.35 -26.31
C PHE A 668 -2.87 -5.51 -27.81
N THR A 669 -2.20 -6.47 -28.44
CA THR A 669 -2.12 -6.54 -29.91
C THR A 669 -2.62 -7.84 -30.51
N GLY A 670 -2.75 -8.91 -29.73
CA GLY A 670 -3.04 -10.26 -30.23
C GLY A 670 -1.76 -10.99 -30.64
N ALA A 671 -1.88 -12.23 -31.14
CA ALA A 671 -0.74 -13.11 -31.41
C ALA A 671 0.23 -12.55 -32.47
N ASP A 672 -0.28 -11.94 -33.54
CA ASP A 672 0.51 -11.62 -34.74
C ASP A 672 1.39 -10.36 -34.61
N GLY A 673 1.10 -9.45 -33.67
CA GLY A 673 1.85 -8.19 -33.47
C GLY A 673 2.75 -8.15 -32.22
N ALA A 674 2.58 -9.10 -31.31
CA ALA A 674 3.21 -9.07 -30.00
C ALA A 674 4.73 -9.22 -30.04
N SER A 675 5.26 -10.04 -30.95
CA SER A 675 6.69 -10.31 -31.05
C SER A 675 7.52 -9.08 -31.44
N ALA A 676 7.06 -8.30 -32.42
CA ALA A 676 7.76 -7.08 -32.86
C ALA A 676 7.72 -5.98 -31.80
N LEU A 677 6.56 -5.77 -31.18
CA LEU A 677 6.39 -4.83 -30.08
C LEU A 677 7.17 -5.24 -28.84
N TRP A 678 7.23 -6.54 -28.53
CA TRP A 678 8.04 -7.07 -27.45
C TRP A 678 9.52 -6.83 -27.69
N VAL A 679 10.06 -7.14 -28.88
CA VAL A 679 11.47 -6.89 -29.20
C VAL A 679 11.80 -5.40 -29.05
N LEU A 680 10.97 -4.51 -29.58
CA LEU A 680 11.16 -3.07 -29.43
C LEU A 680 11.12 -2.64 -27.95
N ALA A 681 10.14 -3.13 -27.19
CA ALA A 681 9.99 -2.82 -25.78
C ALA A 681 11.18 -3.36 -24.96
N VAL A 682 11.68 -4.55 -25.26
CA VAL A 682 12.89 -5.13 -24.65
C VAL A 682 14.12 -4.27 -24.92
N LEU A 683 14.33 -3.85 -26.17
CA LEU A 683 15.48 -3.02 -26.54
C LEU A 683 15.44 -1.66 -25.84
N VAL A 684 14.27 -1.01 -25.79
CA VAL A 684 14.11 0.30 -25.17
C VAL A 684 14.16 0.21 -23.64
N VAL A 685 13.32 -0.63 -23.04
CA VAL A 685 13.12 -0.70 -21.58
C VAL A 685 14.25 -1.47 -20.92
N GLY A 686 14.59 -2.64 -21.46
CA GLY A 686 15.74 -3.44 -21.00
C GLY A 686 17.04 -2.66 -21.17
N GLY A 687 17.25 -2.02 -22.31
CA GLY A 687 18.39 -1.14 -22.55
C GLY A 687 18.47 0.02 -21.56
N ALA A 688 17.35 0.71 -21.31
CA ALA A 688 17.29 1.80 -20.33
C ALA A 688 17.61 1.34 -18.90
N LEU A 689 17.06 0.19 -18.47
CA LEU A 689 17.30 -0.38 -17.14
C LEU A 689 18.75 -0.86 -16.98
N ILE A 690 19.32 -1.52 -17.99
CA ILE A 690 20.74 -1.94 -17.98
C ILE A 690 21.67 -0.72 -17.97
N TYR A 691 21.36 0.31 -18.75
CA TYR A 691 22.11 1.57 -18.75
C TYR A 691 22.03 2.26 -17.38
N ALA A 692 20.82 2.38 -16.81
CA ALA A 692 20.64 2.92 -15.46
C ALA A 692 21.42 2.09 -14.43
N ALA A 693 21.41 0.76 -14.54
CA ALA A 693 22.17 -0.12 -13.66
C ALA A 693 23.67 0.17 -13.69
N ARG A 694 24.24 0.30 -14.89
CA ARG A 694 25.65 0.67 -15.09
C ARG A 694 25.95 2.00 -14.41
N VAL A 695 25.12 3.02 -14.61
CA VAL A 695 25.31 4.36 -14.05
C VAL A 695 25.20 4.35 -12.52
N PHE A 696 24.20 3.67 -11.95
CA PHE A 696 24.05 3.51 -10.50
C PHE A 696 25.27 2.83 -9.88
N ILE A 697 25.73 1.73 -10.47
CA ILE A 697 26.89 0.96 -9.98
C ILE A 697 28.16 1.80 -10.01
N GLN A 698 28.44 2.48 -11.12
CA GLN A 698 29.62 3.34 -11.28
C GLN A 698 29.63 4.51 -10.28
N ARG A 699 28.46 4.95 -9.83
CA ARG A 699 28.28 6.06 -8.87
C ARG A 699 28.17 5.62 -7.41
N GLY A 700 28.39 4.34 -7.12
CA GLY A 700 28.36 3.80 -5.75
C GLY A 700 26.96 3.43 -5.24
N GLU A 701 25.91 3.59 -6.05
CA GLU A 701 24.52 3.22 -5.75
C GLU A 701 24.21 1.79 -6.21
N ALA A 702 25.12 0.86 -5.95
CA ALA A 702 25.01 -0.50 -6.46
C ALA A 702 23.68 -1.24 -6.13
N PRO A 703 23.02 -1.02 -4.97
CA PRO A 703 21.69 -1.59 -4.74
C PRO A 703 20.64 -1.15 -5.78
N MET A 704 20.64 0.12 -6.20
CA MET A 704 19.75 0.59 -7.27
C MET A 704 20.08 -0.07 -8.61
N GLY A 705 21.37 -0.34 -8.86
CA GLY A 705 21.79 -1.09 -10.02
C GLY A 705 21.32 -2.54 -10.01
N ALA A 706 21.35 -3.20 -8.85
CA ALA A 706 20.80 -4.54 -8.68
C ALA A 706 19.28 -4.58 -8.92
N VAL A 707 18.53 -3.60 -8.39
CA VAL A 707 17.08 -3.47 -8.65
C VAL A 707 16.81 -3.23 -10.13
N SER A 708 17.61 -2.38 -10.80
CA SER A 708 17.46 -2.11 -12.23
C SER A 708 17.69 -3.38 -13.08
N LEU A 709 18.69 -4.19 -12.75
CA LEU A 709 18.95 -5.47 -13.44
C LEU A 709 17.85 -6.51 -13.15
N ALA A 710 17.35 -6.58 -11.92
CA ALA A 710 16.23 -7.44 -11.58
C ALA A 710 14.97 -7.08 -12.38
N LEU A 711 14.64 -5.78 -12.45
CA LEU A 711 13.53 -5.28 -13.27
C LEU A 711 13.71 -5.61 -14.75
N ALA A 712 14.93 -5.50 -15.27
CA ALA A 712 15.24 -5.88 -16.65
C ALA A 712 14.97 -7.37 -16.87
N ALA A 713 15.45 -8.25 -16.00
CA ALA A 713 15.21 -9.70 -16.10
C ALA A 713 13.73 -10.08 -15.97
N LEU A 714 12.94 -9.37 -15.15
CA LEU A 714 11.52 -9.67 -14.98
C LEU A 714 10.66 -9.17 -16.13
N THR A 715 11.00 -8.02 -16.71
CA THR A 715 10.20 -7.44 -17.80
C THR A 715 10.52 -7.98 -19.18
N VAL A 716 11.80 -8.32 -19.41
CA VAL A 716 12.27 -8.78 -20.72
C VAL A 716 11.98 -10.26 -20.95
N SER A 717 11.88 -11.07 -19.89
CA SER A 717 11.53 -12.49 -19.98
C SER A 717 10.25 -12.71 -20.81
N SER A 718 10.14 -13.88 -21.44
CA SER A 718 8.91 -14.34 -22.10
C SER A 718 7.82 -14.72 -21.09
N TRP A 719 8.22 -15.18 -19.89
CA TRP A 719 7.33 -15.58 -18.80
C TRP A 719 7.83 -15.09 -17.45
N ALA A 720 7.02 -14.30 -16.73
CA ALA A 720 7.29 -13.82 -15.37
C ALA A 720 5.99 -13.68 -14.56
N PRO A 721 5.51 -14.78 -13.97
CA PRO A 721 4.29 -14.80 -13.15
C PRO A 721 4.49 -14.11 -11.79
N PRO A 722 3.42 -13.85 -11.01
CA PRO A 722 3.50 -13.04 -9.79
C PRO A 722 4.62 -13.44 -8.81
N TYR A 723 4.83 -14.74 -8.59
CA TYR A 723 5.89 -15.25 -7.72
C TYR A 723 7.32 -14.96 -8.24
N ALA A 724 7.50 -14.72 -9.54
CA ALA A 724 8.78 -14.33 -10.12
C ALA A 724 9.22 -12.93 -9.65
N TRP A 725 8.26 -12.06 -9.31
CA TRP A 725 8.48 -10.68 -8.91
C TRP A 725 8.95 -10.52 -7.46
N ALA A 726 9.47 -11.58 -6.82
CA ALA A 726 10.01 -11.54 -5.46
C ALA A 726 11.10 -10.45 -5.26
N TRP A 727 11.75 -9.97 -6.32
CA TRP A 727 12.64 -8.80 -6.28
C TRP A 727 11.96 -7.48 -5.93
N MET A 728 10.62 -7.41 -5.98
CA MET A 728 9.86 -6.28 -5.48
C MET A 728 10.13 -6.02 -4.00
N LEU A 729 10.33 -7.09 -3.22
CA LEU A 729 10.67 -7.02 -1.80
C LEU A 729 11.91 -6.13 -1.55
N PRO A 730 13.12 -6.48 -2.02
CA PRO A 730 14.26 -5.60 -1.85
C PRO A 730 14.12 -4.27 -2.61
N GLY A 731 13.40 -4.24 -3.74
CA GLY A 731 13.17 -3.05 -4.54
C GLY A 731 12.49 -1.92 -3.75
N VAL A 732 11.40 -2.22 -3.04
CA VAL A 732 10.67 -1.22 -2.22
C VAL A 732 11.60 -0.55 -1.20
N PHE A 733 12.39 -1.33 -0.47
CA PHE A 733 13.30 -0.80 0.54
C PHE A 733 14.47 -0.01 -0.07
N ILE A 734 15.03 -0.50 -1.17
CA ILE A 734 16.18 0.14 -1.85
C ILE A 734 15.77 1.47 -2.48
N ILE A 735 14.67 1.50 -3.24
CA ILE A 735 14.18 2.71 -3.90
C ILE A 735 13.76 3.73 -2.85
N GLY A 736 13.08 3.30 -1.77
CA GLY A 736 12.66 4.20 -0.69
C GLY A 736 13.83 4.82 0.06
N GLU A 737 14.84 4.02 0.43
CA GLU A 737 16.06 4.53 1.07
C GLU A 737 16.82 5.49 0.12
N PHE A 738 16.88 5.17 -1.17
CA PHE A 738 17.49 6.03 -2.18
C PHE A 738 16.75 7.38 -2.33
N ALA A 739 15.43 7.32 -2.52
CA ALA A 739 14.56 8.48 -2.64
C ALA A 739 14.69 9.40 -1.43
N TRP A 740 14.69 8.82 -0.23
CA TRP A 740 14.85 9.57 1.00
C TRP A 740 16.20 10.25 1.12
N ARG A 741 17.30 9.49 0.93
CA ARG A 741 18.67 10.03 1.05
C ARG A 741 18.91 11.19 0.10
N ARG A 742 18.29 11.15 -1.07
CA ARG A 742 18.44 12.16 -2.12
C ARG A 742 17.33 13.21 -2.12
N ARG A 743 16.31 13.07 -1.27
CA ARG A 743 15.06 13.85 -1.31
C ARG A 743 14.45 13.88 -2.72
N ASP A 744 14.51 12.74 -3.41
CA ASP A 744 14.03 12.57 -4.78
C ASP A 744 12.56 12.16 -4.77
N VAL A 745 11.70 13.11 -5.15
CA VAL A 745 10.24 12.94 -5.14
C VAL A 745 9.80 11.88 -6.15
N ALA A 746 10.42 11.82 -7.33
CA ALA A 746 10.03 10.86 -8.36
C ALA A 746 10.38 9.43 -7.93
N ALA A 747 11.56 9.22 -7.36
CA ALA A 747 11.92 7.93 -6.79
C ALA A 747 11.02 7.55 -5.60
N LEU A 748 10.59 8.51 -4.76
CA LEU A 748 9.66 8.20 -3.66
C LEU A 748 8.29 7.76 -4.22
N LEU A 749 7.79 8.46 -5.23
CA LEU A 749 6.55 8.09 -5.91
C LEU A 749 6.66 6.70 -6.54
N THR A 750 7.78 6.38 -7.20
CA THR A 750 8.06 5.04 -7.70
C THR A 750 7.99 4.01 -6.58
N MET A 751 8.66 4.26 -5.43
CA MET A 751 8.63 3.34 -4.29
C MET A 751 7.23 3.14 -3.71
N LEU A 752 6.49 4.22 -3.48
CA LEU A 752 5.14 4.17 -2.91
C LEU A 752 4.18 3.43 -3.83
N THR A 753 4.32 3.63 -5.14
CA THR A 753 3.59 2.88 -6.17
C THR A 753 3.95 1.39 -6.11
N TYR A 754 5.25 1.08 -6.06
CA TYR A 754 5.75 -0.29 -5.96
C TYR A 754 5.24 -1.00 -4.69
N LEU A 755 5.23 -0.30 -3.55
CA LEU A 755 4.68 -0.78 -2.29
C LEU A 755 3.17 -1.01 -2.39
N GLY A 756 2.41 -0.05 -2.91
CA GLY A 756 0.97 -0.14 -3.09
C GLY A 756 0.58 -1.36 -3.93
N LEU A 757 1.31 -1.64 -5.00
CA LEU A 757 1.08 -2.82 -5.83
C LEU A 757 1.47 -4.10 -5.13
N SER A 758 2.60 -4.12 -4.42
CA SER A 758 3.03 -5.32 -3.68
C SER A 758 2.11 -5.68 -2.50
N THR A 759 1.30 -4.73 -2.01
CA THR A 759 0.38 -4.87 -0.86
C THR A 759 -1.08 -5.02 -1.26
N VAL A 760 -1.49 -4.36 -2.35
CA VAL A 760 -2.83 -4.35 -2.94
C VAL A 760 -2.67 -4.76 -4.40
N PHE A 761 -2.17 -5.97 -4.62
CA PHE A 761 -2.09 -6.50 -5.97
C PHE A 761 -3.51 -6.90 -6.40
N VAL A 762 -4.11 -6.05 -7.21
CA VAL A 762 -5.37 -6.24 -7.93
C VAL A 762 -5.16 -7.32 -9.01
N PRO A 763 -6.06 -8.31 -9.19
CA PRO A 763 -6.41 -9.37 -8.27
C PRO A 763 -6.45 -10.71 -9.05
N HIS A 764 -5.31 -11.37 -9.31
CA HIS A 764 -5.33 -12.67 -10.01
C HIS A 764 -6.14 -13.74 -9.29
N SER A 765 -6.31 -13.61 -7.96
CA SER A 765 -7.15 -14.50 -7.16
C SER A 765 -8.66 -14.24 -7.29
N GLN A 766 -9.09 -13.16 -7.94
CA GLN A 766 -10.52 -12.80 -8.08
C GLN A 766 -11.09 -13.06 -9.47
N PHE A 767 -10.28 -13.46 -10.44
CA PHE A 767 -10.76 -13.75 -11.79
C PHE A 767 -10.74 -15.27 -12.05
N LYS A 768 -11.89 -15.78 -12.49
CA LYS A 768 -12.14 -17.19 -12.81
C LYS A 768 -11.11 -17.70 -13.83
N ASN A 769 -10.62 -18.93 -13.64
CA ASN A 769 -10.04 -19.81 -14.65
C ASN A 769 -8.89 -19.30 -15.54
N MET A 770 -7.83 -18.67 -14.98
CA MET A 770 -6.61 -18.35 -15.74
C MET A 770 -6.91 -17.76 -17.14
N ASP A 771 -7.97 -16.94 -17.28
CA ASP A 771 -8.64 -16.72 -18.56
C ASP A 771 -7.64 -16.43 -19.67
N THR A 772 -7.54 -17.34 -20.61
CA THR A 772 -6.81 -17.13 -21.84
C THR A 772 -7.46 -15.94 -22.54
N ILE A 773 -6.65 -14.92 -22.85
CA ILE A 773 -7.16 -13.66 -23.43
C ILE A 773 -7.20 -13.80 -24.96
N ALA A 774 -6.55 -14.83 -25.49
CA ALA A 774 -6.65 -15.23 -26.88
C ALA A 774 -8.11 -15.59 -27.23
N GLY A 775 -8.65 -14.89 -28.23
CA GLY A 775 -9.98 -15.19 -28.81
C GLY A 775 -11.18 -14.52 -28.13
N ARG A 776 -10.99 -13.71 -27.08
CA ARG A 776 -12.06 -12.91 -26.45
C ARG A 776 -11.89 -11.41 -26.65
N ASP A 777 -12.98 -10.65 -26.52
CA ASP A 777 -12.95 -9.19 -26.59
C ASP A 777 -12.11 -8.59 -25.46
N ARG A 778 -11.27 -7.62 -25.82
CA ARG A 778 -10.42 -6.91 -24.88
C ARG A 778 -11.24 -5.95 -24.03
N VAL A 779 -11.04 -6.00 -22.73
CA VAL A 779 -11.74 -5.16 -21.75
C VAL A 779 -10.74 -4.32 -20.96
N LEU A 780 -11.21 -3.28 -20.28
CA LEU A 780 -10.34 -2.47 -19.42
C LEU A 780 -9.66 -3.30 -18.33
N GLY A 781 -10.28 -4.41 -17.91
CA GLY A 781 -9.66 -5.39 -17.02
C GLY A 781 -8.30 -5.91 -17.51
N ASP A 782 -8.08 -6.06 -18.81
CA ASP A 782 -6.82 -6.59 -19.35
C ASP A 782 -5.66 -5.57 -19.20
N TRP A 783 -5.98 -4.28 -19.19
CA TRP A 783 -5.04 -3.19 -18.90
C TRP A 783 -4.61 -3.20 -17.44
N VAL A 784 -5.56 -3.48 -16.56
CA VAL A 784 -5.36 -3.63 -15.12
C VAL A 784 -4.47 -4.83 -14.80
N MET A 785 -4.70 -5.97 -15.47
CA MET A 785 -3.84 -7.16 -15.34
C MET A 785 -2.39 -6.90 -15.74
N SER A 786 -2.18 -5.96 -16.65
CA SER A 786 -0.85 -5.56 -17.12
C SER A 786 -0.20 -4.45 -16.28
N SER A 787 -0.80 -4.08 -15.14
CA SER A 787 -0.37 -2.93 -14.35
C SER A 787 1.13 -2.95 -14.03
N VAL A 788 1.68 -4.08 -13.61
CA VAL A 788 3.12 -4.28 -13.30
C VAL A 788 4.06 -3.82 -14.42
N VAL A 789 3.65 -4.00 -15.67
CA VAL A 789 4.42 -3.57 -16.84
C VAL A 789 4.48 -2.05 -16.89
N TRP A 790 3.34 -1.36 -16.77
CA TRP A 790 3.28 0.10 -16.73
C TRP A 790 4.15 0.70 -15.63
N TRP A 791 4.23 0.02 -14.49
CA TRP A 791 5.04 0.46 -13.36
C TRP A 791 6.53 0.23 -13.55
N THR A 792 6.89 -0.83 -14.24
CA THR A 792 8.30 -1.03 -14.59
C THR A 792 8.74 -0.05 -15.67
N LEU A 793 7.84 0.34 -16.58
CA LEU A 793 8.09 1.45 -17.51
C LEU A 793 8.28 2.77 -16.76
N LEU A 794 7.45 3.05 -15.74
CA LEU A 794 7.64 4.21 -14.87
C LEU A 794 8.99 4.17 -14.14
N ALA A 795 9.35 3.03 -13.54
CA ALA A 795 10.64 2.85 -12.88
C ALA A 795 11.80 3.05 -13.86
N ALA A 796 11.73 2.46 -15.06
CA ALA A 796 12.71 2.63 -16.11
C ALA A 796 12.83 4.10 -16.53
N ALA A 797 11.72 4.82 -16.69
CA ALA A 797 11.71 6.24 -17.03
C ALA A 797 12.35 7.09 -15.92
N VAL A 798 11.99 6.86 -14.65
CA VAL A 798 12.57 7.57 -13.50
C VAL A 798 14.06 7.27 -13.37
N PHE A 799 14.47 6.02 -13.52
CA PHE A 799 15.86 5.61 -13.41
C PHE A 799 16.71 6.13 -14.58
N ALA A 800 16.18 6.10 -15.80
CA ALA A 800 16.82 6.67 -16.98
C ALA A 800 16.93 8.20 -16.86
N ALA A 801 15.86 8.89 -16.46
CA ALA A 801 15.89 10.33 -16.21
C ALA A 801 16.94 10.69 -15.15
N TRP A 802 17.01 9.94 -14.05
CA TRP A 802 18.06 10.11 -13.05
C TRP A 802 19.46 9.89 -13.62
N ALA A 803 19.65 8.83 -14.41
CA ALA A 803 20.94 8.49 -15.02
C ALA A 803 21.40 9.55 -16.04
N LEU A 804 20.47 10.18 -16.75
CA LEU A 804 20.73 11.19 -17.79
C LEU A 804 20.93 12.60 -17.24
N THR A 805 20.15 13.00 -16.23
CA THR A 805 20.13 14.38 -15.72
C THR A 805 21.30 14.73 -14.81
N GLN A 806 21.87 13.74 -14.13
CA GLN A 806 22.94 13.94 -13.15
C GLN A 806 24.34 13.84 -13.78
N ARG A 807 24.64 14.53 -14.90
CA ARG A 807 26.00 14.48 -15.54
C ARG A 807 27.03 15.34 -14.78
N ARG A 808 28.24 14.77 -14.62
CA ARG A 808 29.53 15.37 -14.20
C ARG A 808 29.42 16.74 -13.52
N GLU A 809 29.01 16.75 -12.25
CA GLU A 809 29.61 17.70 -11.32
C GLU A 809 30.67 16.90 -10.56
N ASP A 810 31.93 17.22 -10.82
CA ASP A 810 33.11 16.79 -10.05
C ASP A 810 33.11 17.42 -8.65
N ASP A 811 31.94 17.45 -7.99
CA ASP A 811 31.80 18.08 -6.69
C ASP A 811 32.11 17.07 -5.60
N GLY A 812 33.41 16.83 -5.41
CA GLY A 812 34.07 16.87 -4.10
C GLY A 812 33.40 16.16 -2.91
N TYR A 813 32.62 15.11 -3.11
CA TYR A 813 31.79 14.51 -2.05
C TYR A 813 32.58 13.50 -1.19
N ARG A 814 33.69 13.97 -0.60
CA ARG A 814 34.21 13.43 0.66
C ARG A 814 33.22 13.81 1.77
N ARG A 815 32.13 13.05 1.93
CA ARG A 815 31.28 13.10 3.15
C ARG A 815 31.51 11.85 4.01
N PRO A 816 31.33 11.94 5.35
CA PRO A 816 31.66 10.87 6.32
C PRO A 816 30.82 9.58 6.20
N HIS A 817 29.93 9.53 5.22
CA HIS A 817 28.96 8.45 5.00
C HIS A 817 29.07 7.82 3.60
N ALA A 818 30.07 8.22 2.81
CA ALA A 818 30.42 7.48 1.60
C ALA A 818 30.75 6.03 1.97
N ILE A 819 30.19 5.09 1.22
CA ILE A 819 30.55 3.67 1.34
C ILE A 819 32.03 3.59 0.91
N PRO A 820 32.95 3.14 1.78
CA PRO A 820 34.32 2.92 1.36
C PRO A 820 34.30 1.97 0.16
N ARG A 821 35.07 2.28 -0.88
CA ARG A 821 35.42 1.25 -1.88
C ARG A 821 35.94 0.05 -1.09
N SER A 822 35.47 -1.15 -1.39
CA SER A 822 36.10 -2.36 -0.86
C SER A 822 37.57 -2.26 -1.26
N SER A 823 38.46 -2.21 -0.27
CA SER A 823 39.90 -2.35 -0.46
C SER A 823 40.16 -3.79 -0.91
N HIS A 824 39.88 -4.07 -2.18
CA HIS A 824 40.67 -5.08 -2.86
C HIS A 824 42.03 -4.45 -3.04
N PRO A 825 43.13 -5.09 -2.61
CA PRO A 825 44.45 -4.64 -3.03
C PRO A 825 44.40 -4.60 -4.54
N ALA A 826 44.67 -3.42 -5.12
CA ALA A 826 45.09 -3.36 -6.50
C ALA A 826 46.19 -4.41 -6.67
N SER A 827 46.17 -5.17 -7.77
CA SER A 827 47.31 -6.04 -8.07
C SER A 827 48.59 -5.21 -7.95
N PRO A 828 49.66 -5.73 -7.34
CA PRO A 828 50.92 -5.00 -7.23
C PRO A 828 51.59 -4.97 -8.60
N ARG A 829 51.15 -4.06 -9.48
CA ARG A 829 51.87 -3.65 -10.69
C ARG A 829 51.50 -2.19 -10.98
N HIS A 830 52.53 -1.36 -10.97
CA HIS A 830 52.56 0.09 -11.25
C HIS A 830 52.43 1.05 -10.05
N GLU A 831 53.22 0.84 -9.01
CA GLU A 831 53.77 1.94 -8.19
C GLU A 831 55.25 1.63 -7.93
N GLU A 832 56.08 1.69 -8.99
CA GLU A 832 57.54 1.60 -8.86
C GLU A 832 58.25 2.08 -10.13
N VAL A 833 57.96 3.30 -10.60
CA VAL A 833 58.87 4.07 -11.45
C VAL A 833 58.56 5.54 -11.16
N ASP A 834 59.35 6.15 -10.27
CA ASP A 834 59.67 7.59 -10.20
C ASP A 834 60.18 7.93 -8.79
N ALA A 835 61.27 7.28 -8.36
CA ALA A 835 62.07 7.75 -7.24
C ALA A 835 63.46 7.07 -7.17
N VAL A 836 64.27 7.13 -8.24
CA VAL A 836 65.74 6.97 -8.13
C VAL A 836 66.45 7.83 -9.21
N GLN A 837 66.76 9.07 -8.82
CA GLN A 837 68.06 9.79 -8.94
C GLN A 837 68.72 10.03 -10.32
N PRO A 838 69.67 11.00 -10.46
CA PRO A 838 70.57 11.62 -9.46
C PRO A 838 70.02 12.83 -8.70
#